data_AF-A0A970WN03-F1
#
_entry.id   AF-A0A970WN03-F1
#
_cell.length_a   1.000
_cell.length_b   1.000
_cell.length_c   1.000
_cell.angle_alpha   90.00
_cell.angle_beta   90.00
_cell.angle_gamma   90.00
#
_symmetry.space_group_name_H-M   'P 1'
#
loop_
_entity.id
_entity.type
_entity.pdbx_description
1 polymer ?
#
loop_
_entity_poly.entity_id
_entity_poly.type
_entity_poly.pdbx_seq_one_letter_code
_entity_poly.pdbx_strand_id
1 'polypeptide(L)'
;MDNLKGVLIFLVVFSHFLLHYVQEGVASLFVQTLTYYIFTFHMPLFVFVSGYFSKNVEKSRVNAFESLLLPYLVFNSLMMFCEARATGSMRHVSLLTPVYVHWFLLALFFWRILLKDLVKIRLILPISVFAALMVGYFNDGTNILGIGRTIAFLPFFLFGYYTDESMIAKMRTTNRYLAVALLVASAWPVYLLTASHSLSLSVFVAAPYAPTGTLWLRLAFFALAFLIGLAVLVLCPAAKLKFLTSAGRFSLLVFLLHRYVNFLFYDLVPAEAWRSAHVLTVFALSALTVWLLGNPVMAGAYSAVAACARNLLTTGRYRPTADGKPARDLLAALVLFALPTVYVALSDASTASENQGDVIHAVLDREQRREIDSAATVSFVGDLILLEDQVKRAWDDESESFDFRPVFEHTRDYFQKADFSVGVLEVPLAGEEAGYSTSNFGDGIPLRLNGPDRWVQDIQGSGIDLVTTATNHAMDKGKAGLYRTLDVLDRIGLAHIGTGRDTAERNRILIRNVKGIKIAFLAYTYGANFCDPAYFDGDNAHLLTVLAPPENRREFTQSLKIVRQDIRRAMLHDPDVIIALPHMGEQFSHSSDRFSRVWAKALLEEGVDIVLAAHAHAVQPIEYHSIPTPDGGQRKGLVVYCPGNFVNEYTEKDGDAAAIVNVHLDTAPEQRGRLLGVSLVPLWIQRRIAGQPRPVPVYATVADPELRAEISGLEWKRIEEVHRIVTKVMLGTPLTIDQVQERYYYLPDCGYARVPLETRLARDIDPEELDAERRRFYEALAESKRTVMLGDSITAGSKNGGYGWFEPIMGLFPENQFVNRGVGGETTETLLDHLDRDVAEPADLFVVAVGANDVRYRDPAICTMTPDAFARNLERIAAKIRAAQPDARIAFVNVWLAYDNDRFSRLPPEKRDAMVAEYNRVLRDVCTDGGYIFLDANQHIRAYLERHVTDDNILDHIHPNAGRGIRLYSNAVLFGPPARWAVE
;
A
#
# COMPACT_ATOMS: atom_id res chain seq x y z
N MET A 1 17.12 19.18 -38.72
CA MET A 1 15.95 18.81 -37.89
C MET A 1 16.06 17.41 -37.31
N ASP A 2 16.40 16.35 -38.06
CA ASP A 2 16.51 15.00 -37.48
C ASP A 2 17.54 14.89 -36.35
N ASN A 3 18.72 15.52 -36.48
CA ASN A 3 19.67 15.60 -35.36
C ASN A 3 19.07 16.23 -34.09
N LEU A 4 18.21 17.24 -34.25
CA LEU A 4 17.55 17.92 -33.13
C LEU A 4 16.56 16.98 -32.45
N LYS A 5 15.76 16.24 -33.22
CA LYS A 5 14.90 15.17 -32.68
C LYS A 5 15.72 14.11 -31.94
N GLY A 6 16.89 13.74 -32.46
CA GLY A 6 17.80 12.78 -31.84
C GLY A 6 18.33 13.24 -30.48
N VAL A 7 18.73 14.50 -30.37
CA VAL A 7 19.14 15.10 -29.09
C VAL A 7 17.96 15.11 -28.11
N LEU A 8 16.79 15.56 -28.56
CA LEU A 8 15.64 15.69 -27.67
C LEU A 8 15.11 14.34 -27.19
N ILE A 9 15.05 13.32 -28.04
CA ILE A 9 14.59 11.99 -27.61
C ILE A 9 15.56 11.35 -26.61
N PHE A 10 16.86 11.61 -26.73
CA PHE A 10 17.83 11.22 -25.71
C PHE A 10 17.55 11.91 -24.36
N LEU A 11 17.28 13.21 -24.38
CA LEU A 11 16.95 13.97 -23.17
C LEU A 11 15.65 13.49 -22.51
N VAL A 12 14.65 13.07 -23.29
CA VAL A 12 13.42 12.43 -22.76
C VAL A 12 13.78 11.16 -21.98
N VAL A 13 14.53 10.24 -22.59
CA VAL A 13 14.92 8.97 -21.95
C VAL A 13 15.75 9.22 -20.70
N PHE A 14 16.77 10.07 -20.80
CA PHE A 14 17.68 10.38 -19.70
C PHE A 14 16.98 11.03 -18.52
N SER A 15 16.13 12.02 -18.77
CA SER A 15 15.41 12.70 -17.70
C SER A 15 14.38 11.79 -17.01
N HIS A 16 13.75 10.85 -17.72
CA HIS A 16 12.85 9.88 -17.08
C HIS A 16 13.58 8.90 -16.15
N PHE A 17 14.80 8.46 -16.47
CA PHE A 17 15.58 7.67 -15.52
C PHE A 17 15.85 8.43 -14.21
N LEU A 18 16.19 9.72 -14.32
CA LEU A 18 16.46 10.55 -13.14
C LEU A 18 15.18 10.91 -12.37
N LEU A 19 14.05 11.06 -13.09
CA LEU A 19 12.79 11.54 -12.53
C LEU A 19 12.29 10.68 -11.37
N HIS A 20 12.38 9.35 -11.46
CA HIS A 20 11.96 8.45 -10.38
C HIS A 20 12.67 8.82 -9.07
N TYR A 21 13.99 8.90 -9.07
CA TYR A 21 14.77 9.26 -7.87
C TYR A 21 14.55 10.69 -7.38
N VAL A 22 14.13 11.60 -8.27
CA VAL A 22 13.70 12.95 -7.88
C VAL A 22 12.35 12.91 -7.17
N GLN A 23 11.41 12.07 -7.62
CA GLN A 23 10.10 11.89 -7.00
C GLN A 23 10.21 11.16 -5.66
N GLU A 24 11.08 10.15 -5.54
CA GLU A 24 11.39 9.44 -4.30
C GLU A 24 12.21 10.29 -3.29
N GLY A 25 12.58 11.53 -3.65
CA GLY A 25 13.31 12.45 -2.77
C GLY A 25 14.76 12.05 -2.45
N VAL A 26 15.31 11.02 -3.10
CA VAL A 26 16.69 10.53 -2.87
C VAL A 26 17.73 11.18 -3.79
N ALA A 27 17.28 11.94 -4.80
CA ALA A 27 18.17 12.65 -5.73
C ALA A 27 18.87 13.85 -5.06
N SER A 28 20.14 14.07 -5.40
CA SER A 28 20.84 15.28 -4.97
C SER A 28 20.27 16.52 -5.67
N LEU A 29 20.45 17.71 -5.07
CA LEU A 29 20.05 18.99 -5.66
C LEU A 29 20.58 19.16 -7.10
N PHE A 30 21.79 18.67 -7.38
CA PHE A 30 22.35 18.66 -8.73
C PHE A 30 21.49 17.82 -9.70
N VAL A 31 21.11 16.60 -9.32
CA VAL A 31 20.30 15.70 -10.15
C VAL A 31 18.88 16.25 -10.34
N GLN A 32 18.29 16.83 -9.29
CA GLN A 32 16.99 17.47 -9.37
C GLN A 32 17.03 18.69 -10.29
N THR A 33 18.02 19.58 -10.11
CA THR A 33 18.22 20.75 -10.97
C THR A 33 18.45 20.33 -12.42
N LEU A 34 19.29 19.33 -12.67
CA LEU A 34 19.56 18.80 -14.00
C LEU A 34 18.28 18.28 -14.67
N THR A 35 17.47 17.52 -13.92
CA THR A 35 16.18 17.01 -14.39
C THR A 35 15.26 18.16 -14.76
N TYR A 36 15.00 19.11 -13.85
CA TYR A 36 14.13 20.26 -14.09
C TYR A 36 14.65 21.17 -15.22
N TYR A 37 15.96 21.35 -15.32
CA TYR A 37 16.57 22.10 -16.41
C TYR A 37 16.31 21.45 -17.77
N ILE A 38 16.41 20.12 -17.88
CA ILE A 38 16.04 19.38 -19.09
C ILE A 38 14.54 19.53 -19.39
N PHE A 39 13.68 19.35 -18.37
CA PHE A 39 12.23 19.53 -18.49
C PHE A 39 11.82 20.94 -18.93
N THR A 40 12.66 21.94 -18.70
CA THR A 40 12.42 23.33 -19.11
C THR A 40 12.17 23.47 -20.61
N PHE A 41 12.93 22.76 -21.45
CA PHE A 41 12.94 23.02 -22.89
C PHE A 41 12.70 21.80 -23.76
N HIS A 42 12.97 20.56 -23.28
CA HIS A 42 12.97 19.43 -24.20
C HIS A 42 11.56 19.14 -24.77
N MET A 43 10.51 19.15 -23.93
CA MET A 43 9.12 18.96 -24.40
C MET A 43 8.63 20.14 -25.25
N PRO A 44 8.74 21.41 -24.82
CA PRO A 44 8.41 22.56 -25.68
C PRO A 44 9.09 22.53 -27.04
N LEU A 45 10.38 22.18 -27.09
CA LEU A 45 11.13 22.12 -28.35
C LEU A 45 10.73 20.90 -29.20
N PHE A 46 10.40 19.76 -28.58
CA PHE A 46 9.89 18.59 -29.31
C PHE A 46 8.50 18.86 -29.92
N VAL A 47 7.65 19.58 -29.19
CA VAL A 47 6.34 20.06 -29.67
C VAL A 47 6.52 21.03 -30.84
N PHE A 48 7.45 21.98 -30.73
CA PHE A 48 7.82 22.90 -31.82
C PHE A 48 8.27 22.14 -33.08
N VAL A 49 9.18 21.18 -32.93
CA VAL A 49 9.64 20.37 -34.06
C VAL A 49 8.48 19.58 -34.69
N SER A 50 7.54 19.09 -33.87
CA SER A 50 6.34 18.39 -34.36
C SER A 50 5.42 19.29 -35.16
N GLY A 51 5.28 20.56 -34.76
CA GLY A 51 4.58 21.59 -35.53
C GLY A 51 5.26 21.89 -36.87
N TYR A 52 6.59 22.04 -36.89
CA TYR A 52 7.38 22.29 -38.10
C TYR A 52 7.19 21.22 -39.19
N PHE A 53 7.02 19.95 -38.78
CA PHE A 53 6.76 18.84 -39.70
C PHE A 53 5.29 18.65 -40.10
N SER A 54 4.36 19.46 -39.56
CA SER A 54 2.90 19.33 -39.78
C SER A 54 2.35 20.31 -40.83
N LYS A 55 3.20 20.87 -41.71
CA LYS A 55 2.84 21.90 -42.70
C LYS A 55 1.82 21.45 -43.75
N ASN A 56 1.82 20.17 -44.12
CA ASN A 56 0.78 19.61 -45.00
C ASN A 56 -0.44 19.26 -44.14
N VAL A 57 -1.36 20.20 -43.97
CA VAL A 57 -2.48 20.09 -43.03
C VAL A 57 -3.47 18.98 -43.39
N GLU A 58 -3.72 18.73 -44.68
CA GLU A 58 -4.60 17.64 -45.13
C GLU A 58 -3.99 16.27 -44.84
N LYS A 59 -2.72 16.08 -45.25
CA LYS A 59 -1.99 14.83 -44.99
C LYS A 59 -1.83 14.58 -43.49
N SER A 60 -1.59 15.65 -42.71
CA SER A 60 -1.44 15.55 -41.26
C SER A 60 -2.74 15.12 -40.59
N ARG A 61 -3.90 15.63 -41.05
CA ARG A 61 -5.23 15.25 -40.55
C ARG A 61 -5.57 13.80 -40.89
N VAL A 62 -5.43 13.40 -42.17
CA VAL A 62 -5.78 12.05 -42.63
C VAL A 62 -4.90 10.99 -41.95
N ASN A 63 -3.60 11.24 -41.82
CA ASN A 63 -2.67 10.28 -41.25
C ASN A 63 -2.65 10.28 -39.70
N ALA A 64 -3.31 11.24 -39.03
CA ALA A 64 -3.25 11.37 -37.56
C ALA A 64 -3.79 10.11 -36.86
N PHE A 65 -4.88 9.54 -37.36
CA PHE A 65 -5.47 8.33 -36.78
C PHE A 65 -4.49 7.16 -36.78
N GLU A 66 -3.93 6.82 -37.95
CA GLU A 66 -3.01 5.68 -38.09
C GLU A 66 -1.66 5.90 -37.42
N SER A 67 -1.12 7.13 -37.51
CA SER A 67 0.25 7.40 -37.05
C SER A 67 0.36 7.76 -35.58
N LEU A 68 -0.76 8.07 -34.90
CA LEU A 68 -0.77 8.55 -33.51
C LEU A 68 -1.82 7.86 -32.63
N LEU A 69 -3.10 7.86 -33.03
CA LEU A 69 -4.17 7.30 -32.18
C LEU A 69 -4.06 5.78 -32.07
N LEU A 70 -3.79 5.08 -33.16
CA LEU A 70 -3.62 3.62 -33.12
C LEU A 70 -2.42 3.19 -32.24
N PRO A 71 -1.21 3.77 -32.39
CA PRO A 71 -0.12 3.52 -31.45
C PRO A 71 -0.47 3.87 -30.01
N TYR A 72 -1.18 4.99 -29.77
CA TYR A 72 -1.65 5.34 -28.44
C TYR A 72 -2.51 4.22 -27.85
N LEU A 73 -3.56 3.76 -28.55
CA LEU A 73 -4.44 2.72 -28.04
C LEU A 73 -3.68 1.43 -27.68
N VAL A 74 -2.73 1.00 -28.52
CA VAL A 74 -1.96 -0.23 -28.27
C VAL A 74 -1.01 -0.07 -27.09
N PHE A 75 -0.12 0.92 -27.11
CA PHE A 75 0.94 1.04 -26.12
C PHE A 75 0.46 1.61 -24.79
N ASN A 76 -0.60 2.44 -24.79
CA ASN A 76 -1.25 2.88 -23.57
C ASN A 76 -1.95 1.70 -22.89
N SER A 77 -2.73 0.89 -23.62
CA SER A 77 -3.36 -0.32 -23.05
C SER A 77 -2.36 -1.29 -22.46
N LEU A 78 -1.23 -1.50 -23.16
CA LEU A 78 -0.16 -2.36 -22.69
C LEU A 78 0.48 -1.84 -21.40
N MET A 79 0.71 -0.52 -21.32
CA MET A 79 1.24 0.11 -20.12
C MET A 79 0.24 0.05 -18.96
N MET A 80 -1.04 0.27 -19.23
CA MET A 80 -2.12 0.14 -18.23
C MET A 80 -2.19 -1.29 -17.67
N PHE A 81 -2.05 -2.31 -18.53
CA PHE A 81 -2.00 -3.70 -18.08
C PHE A 81 -0.78 -3.97 -17.19
N CYS A 82 0.40 -3.48 -17.57
CA CYS A 82 1.61 -3.61 -16.76
C CYS A 82 1.46 -2.92 -15.40
N GLU A 83 0.91 -1.71 -15.37
CA GLU A 83 0.68 -0.93 -14.15
C GLU A 83 -0.36 -1.58 -13.24
N ALA A 84 -1.48 -2.06 -13.80
CA ALA A 84 -2.51 -2.76 -13.03
C ALA A 84 -1.97 -4.06 -12.41
N ARG A 85 -1.08 -4.77 -13.11
CA ARG A 85 -0.46 -5.98 -12.59
C ARG A 85 0.57 -5.70 -11.49
N ALA A 86 1.39 -4.66 -11.67
CA ALA A 86 2.40 -4.25 -10.69
C ALA A 86 1.78 -3.70 -9.39
N THR A 87 0.67 -2.96 -9.50
CA THR A 87 -0.04 -2.36 -8.35
C THR A 87 -1.11 -3.27 -7.76
N GLY A 88 -1.47 -4.36 -8.43
CA GLY A 88 -2.58 -5.23 -8.04
C GLY A 88 -3.98 -4.63 -8.27
N SER A 89 -4.06 -3.41 -8.84
CA SER A 89 -5.31 -2.65 -8.94
C SER A 89 -5.65 -2.30 -10.39
N MET A 90 -6.86 -2.63 -10.82
CA MET A 90 -7.41 -2.25 -12.14
C MET A 90 -8.02 -0.84 -12.15
N ARG A 91 -7.99 -0.10 -11.03
CA ARG A 91 -8.78 1.13 -10.84
C ARG A 91 -8.31 2.32 -11.70
N HIS A 92 -7.06 2.35 -12.17
CA HIS A 92 -6.52 3.44 -13.02
C HIS A 92 -6.58 3.15 -14.53
N VAL A 93 -7.28 2.09 -14.95
CA VAL A 93 -7.32 1.60 -16.34
C VAL A 93 -8.42 2.34 -17.14
N SER A 94 -8.19 3.62 -17.46
CA SER A 94 -9.01 4.36 -18.45
C SER A 94 -8.24 4.66 -19.74
N LEU A 95 -8.79 4.25 -20.89
CA LEU A 95 -8.23 4.62 -22.20
C LEU A 95 -8.27 6.13 -22.46
N LEU A 96 -9.13 6.85 -21.74
CA LEU A 96 -9.25 8.30 -21.82
C LEU A 96 -8.18 9.00 -21.00
N THR A 97 -7.56 8.32 -20.03
CA THR A 97 -6.52 8.89 -19.18
C THR A 97 -5.15 8.34 -19.62
N PRO A 98 -4.36 9.11 -20.39
CA PRO A 98 -3.07 8.64 -20.88
C PRO A 98 -2.10 8.35 -19.73
N VAL A 99 -1.52 7.16 -19.74
CA VAL A 99 -0.57 6.70 -18.71
C VAL A 99 0.84 7.21 -19.03
N TYR A 100 1.47 7.83 -18.03
CA TYR A 100 2.81 8.42 -18.09
C TYR A 100 3.05 9.37 -19.28
N VAL A 101 3.78 8.91 -20.31
CA VAL A 101 4.25 9.71 -21.44
C VAL A 101 3.24 9.79 -22.57
N HIS A 102 2.26 8.88 -22.62
CA HIS A 102 1.38 8.69 -23.78
C HIS A 102 0.46 9.88 -24.08
N TRP A 103 0.32 10.83 -23.15
CA TRP A 103 -0.44 12.07 -23.34
C TRP A 103 0.02 12.85 -24.57
N PHE A 104 1.32 12.79 -24.89
CA PHE A 104 1.88 13.53 -26.02
C PHE A 104 1.37 13.03 -27.38
N LEU A 105 1.12 11.72 -27.52
CA LEU A 105 0.55 11.16 -28.75
C LEU A 105 -0.87 11.65 -28.96
N LEU A 106 -1.63 11.70 -27.88
CA LEU A 106 -3.01 12.17 -27.89
C LEU A 106 -3.09 13.68 -28.13
N ALA A 107 -2.21 14.47 -27.50
CA ALA A 107 -2.08 15.90 -27.78
C ALA A 107 -1.71 16.17 -29.25
N LEU A 108 -0.72 15.44 -29.79
CA LEU A 108 -0.29 15.58 -31.18
C LEU A 108 -1.39 15.16 -32.17
N PHE A 109 -2.19 14.15 -31.82
CA PHE A 109 -3.36 13.74 -32.58
C PHE A 109 -4.38 14.89 -32.68
N PHE A 110 -4.75 15.49 -31.55
CA PHE A 110 -5.67 16.63 -31.53
C PHE A 110 -5.12 17.83 -32.29
N TRP A 111 -3.86 18.20 -32.07
CA TRP A 111 -3.24 19.31 -32.80
C TRP A 111 -3.29 19.09 -34.31
N ARG A 112 -2.93 17.90 -34.81
CA ARG A 112 -2.93 17.62 -36.26
C ARG A 112 -4.31 17.58 -36.88
N ILE A 113 -5.31 17.05 -36.18
CA ILE A 113 -6.70 17.06 -36.67
C ILE A 113 -7.22 18.50 -36.74
N LEU A 114 -7.05 19.26 -35.67
CA LEU A 114 -7.58 20.62 -35.55
C LEU A 114 -6.78 21.64 -36.37
N LEU A 115 -5.52 21.36 -36.73
CA LEU A 115 -4.62 22.32 -37.37
C LEU A 115 -5.23 23.04 -38.58
N LYS A 116 -5.87 22.31 -39.51
CA LYS A 116 -6.50 22.90 -40.71
C LYS A 116 -7.59 23.91 -40.38
N ASP A 117 -8.25 23.80 -39.23
CA ASP A 117 -9.26 24.75 -38.79
C ASP A 117 -8.66 25.85 -37.91
N LEU A 118 -7.71 25.52 -37.03
CA LEU A 118 -7.01 26.48 -36.18
C LEU A 118 -6.29 27.57 -36.99
N VAL A 119 -5.64 27.22 -38.10
CA VAL A 119 -4.87 28.18 -38.91
C VAL A 119 -5.74 29.19 -39.68
N LYS A 120 -7.06 28.97 -39.74
CA LYS A 120 -8.01 29.94 -40.33
C LYS A 120 -8.28 31.12 -39.40
N ILE A 121 -7.95 31.00 -38.12
CA ILE A 121 -8.21 32.03 -37.11
C ILE A 121 -7.08 33.06 -37.14
N ARG A 122 -7.39 34.32 -37.49
CA ARG A 122 -6.43 35.41 -37.74
C ARG A 122 -5.49 35.74 -36.57
N LEU A 123 -5.89 35.42 -35.33
CA LEU A 123 -5.12 35.68 -34.10
C LEU A 123 -4.81 34.40 -33.31
N ILE A 124 -4.74 33.24 -33.97
CA ILE A 124 -4.63 31.96 -33.26
C ILE A 124 -3.39 31.83 -32.38
N LEU A 125 -2.25 32.39 -32.78
CA LEU A 125 -1.03 32.28 -31.98
C LEU A 125 -1.13 33.06 -30.67
N PRO A 126 -1.50 34.37 -30.64
CA PRO A 126 -1.82 35.08 -29.40
C PRO A 126 -2.92 34.42 -28.56
N ILE A 127 -4.00 33.94 -29.21
CA ILE A 127 -5.10 33.23 -28.54
C ILE A 127 -4.58 31.96 -27.85
N SER A 128 -3.70 31.20 -28.51
CA SER A 128 -3.12 29.99 -27.94
C SER A 128 -2.26 30.28 -26.72
N VAL A 129 -1.50 31.40 -26.71
CA VAL A 129 -0.67 31.80 -25.56
C VAL A 129 -1.56 32.17 -24.38
N PHE A 130 -2.62 32.94 -24.63
CA PHE A 130 -3.62 33.25 -23.62
C PHE A 130 -4.27 31.99 -23.07
N ALA A 131 -4.74 31.09 -23.94
CA ALA A 131 -5.35 29.82 -23.53
C ALA A 131 -4.38 28.94 -22.72
N ALA A 132 -3.09 28.88 -23.11
CA ALA A 132 -2.06 28.12 -22.40
C ALA A 132 -1.76 28.66 -20.99
N LEU A 133 -1.93 29.97 -20.79
CA LEU A 133 -1.86 30.58 -19.47
C LEU A 133 -3.15 30.37 -18.68
N MET A 134 -4.31 30.41 -19.32
CA MET A 134 -5.60 30.28 -18.62
C MET A 134 -5.94 28.83 -18.26
N VAL A 135 -5.47 27.84 -19.03
CA VAL A 135 -5.77 26.43 -18.78
C VAL A 135 -5.33 25.96 -17.39
N GLY A 136 -4.35 26.63 -16.77
CA GLY A 136 -3.93 26.33 -15.40
C GLY A 136 -4.99 26.62 -14.34
N TYR A 137 -5.99 27.47 -14.61
CA TYR A 137 -7.07 27.73 -13.64
C TYR A 137 -8.17 26.66 -13.66
N PHE A 138 -8.12 25.70 -14.58
CA PHE A 138 -9.08 24.61 -14.66
C PHE A 138 -8.49 23.39 -13.96
N ASN A 139 -9.15 22.94 -12.89
CA ASN A 139 -8.74 21.76 -12.10
C ASN A 139 -9.38 20.47 -12.63
N ASP A 140 -10.55 20.56 -13.29
CA ASP A 140 -11.34 19.39 -13.67
C ASP A 140 -10.80 18.72 -14.94
N GLY A 141 -10.45 17.43 -14.84
CA GLY A 141 -10.24 16.59 -16.00
C GLY A 141 -9.04 16.94 -16.90
N THR A 142 -8.06 17.72 -16.43
CA THR A 142 -6.91 18.12 -17.27
C THR A 142 -6.05 16.95 -17.75
N ASN A 143 -6.07 15.84 -17.00
CA ASN A 143 -5.47 14.57 -17.42
C ASN A 143 -6.40 13.73 -18.30
N ILE A 144 -7.72 13.94 -18.26
CA ILE A 144 -8.66 13.30 -19.20
C ILE A 144 -8.31 13.81 -20.60
N LEU A 145 -8.01 12.87 -21.48
CA LEU A 145 -7.48 13.07 -22.82
C LEU A 145 -6.17 13.89 -22.89
N GLY A 146 -5.52 14.16 -21.77
CA GLY A 146 -4.37 15.08 -21.68
C GLY A 146 -4.70 16.50 -22.17
N ILE A 147 -5.96 16.95 -22.04
CA ILE A 147 -6.44 18.19 -22.66
C ILE A 147 -5.74 19.44 -22.10
N GLY A 148 -5.40 19.43 -20.80
CA GLY A 148 -4.68 20.55 -20.17
C GLY A 148 -3.32 20.79 -20.82
N ARG A 149 -2.54 19.71 -20.99
CA ARG A 149 -1.24 19.74 -21.67
C ARG A 149 -1.37 20.06 -23.15
N THR A 150 -2.43 19.54 -23.80
CA THR A 150 -2.72 19.82 -25.21
C THR A 150 -2.92 21.32 -25.45
N ILE A 151 -3.65 22.01 -24.57
CA ILE A 151 -3.85 23.47 -24.67
C ILE A 151 -2.57 24.22 -24.28
N ALA A 152 -1.92 23.82 -23.18
CA ALA A 152 -0.73 24.50 -22.66
C ALA A 152 0.45 24.53 -23.65
N PHE A 153 0.66 23.44 -24.41
CA PHE A 153 1.76 23.35 -25.37
C PHE A 153 1.38 23.77 -26.81
N LEU A 154 0.11 24.09 -27.08
CA LEU A 154 -0.35 24.54 -28.40
C LEU A 154 0.45 25.73 -28.97
N PRO A 155 0.87 26.75 -28.18
CA PRO A 155 1.66 27.86 -28.71
C PRO A 155 2.98 27.41 -29.34
N PHE A 156 3.68 26.46 -28.72
CA PHE A 156 4.94 25.93 -29.24
C PHE A 156 4.70 25.15 -30.54
N PHE A 157 3.60 24.40 -30.62
CA PHE A 157 3.22 23.65 -31.82
C PHE A 157 2.94 24.61 -32.99
N LEU A 158 2.12 25.64 -32.76
CA LEU A 158 1.80 26.65 -33.77
C LEU A 158 3.02 27.45 -34.19
N PHE A 159 3.89 27.83 -33.25
CA PHE A 159 5.16 28.51 -33.55
C PHE A 159 6.04 27.65 -34.47
N GLY A 160 6.07 26.34 -34.23
CA GLY A 160 6.72 25.36 -35.13
C GLY A 160 6.13 25.35 -36.53
N TYR A 161 4.80 25.30 -36.65
CA TYR A 161 4.09 25.30 -37.92
C TYR A 161 4.39 26.54 -38.77
N TYR A 162 4.38 27.73 -38.16
CA TYR A 162 4.66 29.00 -38.84
C TYR A 162 6.15 29.23 -39.15
N THR A 163 7.06 28.43 -38.57
CA THR A 163 8.48 28.57 -38.84
C THR A 163 8.86 27.89 -40.16
N ASP A 164 9.48 28.63 -41.07
CA ASP A 164 10.01 28.09 -42.33
C ASP A 164 11.53 27.83 -42.31
N GLU A 165 12.04 27.24 -43.39
CA GLU A 165 13.45 26.90 -43.51
C GLU A 165 14.36 28.14 -43.51
N SER A 166 13.87 29.27 -44.05
CA SER A 166 14.60 30.55 -44.06
C SER A 166 14.75 31.12 -42.65
N MET A 167 13.71 31.01 -41.82
CA MET A 167 13.72 31.39 -40.41
C MET A 167 14.69 30.50 -39.63
N ILE A 168 14.71 29.19 -39.86
CA ILE A 168 15.67 28.27 -39.24
C ILE A 168 17.11 28.61 -39.64
N ALA A 169 17.34 28.88 -40.93
CA ALA A 169 18.66 29.30 -41.41
C ALA A 169 19.11 30.60 -40.74
N LYS A 170 18.22 31.59 -40.61
CA LYS A 170 18.48 32.85 -39.92
C LYS A 170 18.72 32.66 -38.42
N MET A 171 17.98 31.78 -37.75
CA MET A 171 18.23 31.46 -36.34
C MET A 171 19.63 30.87 -36.17
N ARG A 172 20.06 29.99 -37.08
CA ARG A 172 21.38 29.34 -37.06
C ARG A 172 22.57 30.25 -37.35
N THR A 173 22.38 31.45 -37.89
CA THR A 173 23.47 32.44 -38.03
C THR A 173 23.79 33.16 -36.73
N THR A 174 23.00 32.96 -35.67
CA THR A 174 23.26 33.47 -34.33
C THR A 174 24.60 32.95 -33.79
N ASN A 175 25.32 33.79 -33.04
CA ASN A 175 26.62 33.43 -32.47
C ASN A 175 26.51 32.22 -31.53
N ARG A 176 27.21 31.11 -31.87
CA ARG A 176 27.23 29.88 -31.05
C ARG A 176 27.73 30.09 -29.63
N TYR A 177 28.66 31.03 -29.39
CA TYR A 177 29.15 31.33 -28.05
C TYR A 177 28.09 32.02 -27.20
N LEU A 178 27.25 32.87 -27.82
CA LEU A 178 26.09 33.46 -27.15
C LEU A 178 25.06 32.38 -26.79
N ALA A 179 24.83 31.40 -27.68
CA ALA A 179 23.96 30.26 -27.39
C ALA A 179 24.48 29.42 -26.21
N VAL A 180 25.79 29.13 -26.15
CA VAL A 180 26.40 28.43 -25.00
C VAL A 180 26.28 29.27 -23.72
N ALA A 181 26.60 30.56 -23.77
CA ALA A 181 26.48 31.46 -22.63
C ALA A 181 25.04 31.51 -22.10
N LEU A 182 24.04 31.52 -22.98
CA LEU A 182 22.63 31.48 -22.62
C LEU A 182 22.24 30.15 -21.93
N LEU A 183 22.73 29.01 -22.40
CA LEU A 183 22.51 27.72 -21.73
C LEU A 183 23.13 27.69 -20.33
N VAL A 184 24.36 28.20 -20.17
CA VAL A 184 25.01 28.25 -18.85
C VAL A 184 24.29 29.24 -17.93
N ALA A 185 23.94 30.43 -18.42
CA ALA A 185 23.28 31.45 -17.63
C ALA A 185 21.86 31.05 -17.21
N SER A 186 21.12 30.34 -18.07
CA SER A 186 19.76 29.88 -17.76
C SER A 186 19.70 28.73 -16.74
N ALA A 187 20.80 27.99 -16.54
CA ALA A 187 20.87 26.96 -15.50
C ALA A 187 20.84 27.57 -14.09
N TRP A 188 21.33 28.81 -13.92
CA TRP A 188 21.42 29.46 -12.60
C TRP A 188 20.05 29.81 -12.00
N PRO A 189 19.11 30.47 -12.71
CA PRO A 189 17.76 30.66 -12.21
C PRO A 189 17.03 29.36 -11.89
N VAL A 190 17.20 28.31 -12.70
CA VAL A 190 16.59 27.00 -12.44
C VAL A 190 17.16 26.37 -11.17
N TYR A 191 18.48 26.45 -10.97
CA TYR A 191 19.13 26.02 -9.73
C TYR A 191 18.60 26.77 -8.51
N LEU A 192 18.51 28.11 -8.56
CA LEU A 192 18.00 28.91 -7.46
C LEU A 192 16.54 28.57 -7.13
N LEU A 193 15.69 28.41 -8.14
CA LEU A 193 14.29 28.05 -7.95
C LEU A 193 14.11 26.61 -7.44
N THR A 194 14.99 25.69 -7.83
CA THR A 194 15.01 24.32 -7.32
C THR A 194 15.48 24.29 -5.86
N ALA A 195 16.56 25.01 -5.55
CA ALA A 195 17.13 25.09 -4.20
C ALA A 195 16.20 25.80 -3.20
N SER A 196 15.33 26.69 -3.69
CA SER A 196 14.30 27.37 -2.88
C SER A 196 12.97 26.60 -2.83
N HIS A 197 12.91 25.38 -3.37
CA HIS A 197 11.70 24.55 -3.45
C HIS A 197 10.50 25.24 -4.14
N SER A 198 10.73 26.35 -4.82
CA SER A 198 9.71 27.12 -5.54
C SER A 198 9.35 26.49 -6.89
N LEU A 199 10.09 25.47 -7.32
CA LEU A 199 9.94 24.79 -8.58
C LEU A 199 9.54 23.32 -8.36
N SER A 200 8.37 22.94 -8.85
CA SER A 200 7.88 21.57 -8.80
C SER A 200 7.61 21.02 -10.20
N LEU A 201 7.52 19.69 -10.32
CA LEU A 201 7.26 19.01 -11.59
C LEU A 201 5.98 19.53 -12.28
N SER A 202 5.00 19.96 -11.49
CA SER A 202 3.71 20.53 -11.92
C SER A 202 3.85 21.64 -12.96
N VAL A 203 4.87 22.50 -12.82
CA VAL A 203 5.16 23.62 -13.73
C VAL A 203 5.51 23.12 -15.12
N PHE A 204 6.32 22.06 -15.19
CA PHE A 204 6.85 21.49 -16.43
C PHE A 204 5.82 20.64 -17.18
N VAL A 205 4.92 19.99 -16.44
CA VAL A 205 3.86 19.15 -17.01
C VAL A 205 2.55 19.92 -17.23
N ALA A 206 2.59 21.25 -17.06
CA ALA A 206 1.45 22.15 -17.20
C ALA A 206 0.22 21.69 -16.40
N ALA A 207 0.43 21.26 -15.16
CA ALA A 207 -0.65 20.91 -14.22
C ALA A 207 -1.46 22.16 -13.82
N PRO A 208 -2.65 22.01 -13.21
CA PRO A 208 -3.40 23.16 -12.69
C PRO A 208 -2.60 24.01 -11.68
N TYR A 209 -2.97 25.27 -11.54
CA TYR A 209 -2.33 26.26 -10.69
C TYR A 209 -2.63 26.01 -9.22
N ALA A 210 -1.58 26.03 -8.38
CA ALA A 210 -1.73 26.20 -6.95
C ALA A 210 -2.19 27.65 -6.63
N PRO A 211 -2.77 27.92 -5.44
CA PRO A 211 -3.55 29.13 -5.14
C PRO A 211 -2.86 30.49 -5.35
N THR A 212 -1.53 30.59 -5.40
CA THR A 212 -0.81 31.87 -5.56
C THR A 212 0.46 31.79 -6.42
N GLY A 213 0.71 32.79 -7.27
CA GLY A 213 2.00 33.04 -7.95
C GLY A 213 2.39 32.15 -9.15
N THR A 214 1.68 31.04 -9.37
CA THR A 214 2.02 30.01 -10.38
C THR A 214 1.84 30.44 -11.84
N LEU A 215 0.97 31.41 -12.13
CA LEU A 215 0.80 32.01 -13.45
C LEU A 215 2.10 32.65 -13.97
N TRP A 216 2.73 33.49 -13.13
CA TRP A 216 3.95 34.20 -13.50
C TRP A 216 5.12 33.24 -13.67
N LEU A 217 5.18 32.20 -12.85
CA LEU A 217 6.14 31.12 -12.98
C LEU A 217 5.96 30.37 -14.31
N ARG A 218 4.72 30.09 -14.75
CA ARG A 218 4.45 29.49 -16.06
C ARG A 218 4.84 30.40 -17.22
N LEU A 219 4.57 31.70 -17.12
CA LEU A 219 4.99 32.66 -18.12
C LEU A 219 6.52 32.73 -18.24
N ALA A 220 7.22 32.82 -17.10
CA ALA A 220 8.68 32.78 -17.05
C ALA A 220 9.24 31.48 -17.62
N PHE A 221 8.61 30.35 -17.29
CA PHE A 221 8.93 29.04 -17.85
C PHE A 221 8.78 29.02 -19.38
N PHE A 222 7.69 29.53 -19.96
CA PHE A 222 7.53 29.59 -21.41
C PHE A 222 8.59 30.46 -22.09
N ALA A 223 8.91 31.62 -21.50
CA ALA A 223 9.99 32.47 -22.00
C ALA A 223 11.34 31.75 -21.95
N LEU A 224 11.64 31.06 -20.85
CA LEU A 224 12.89 30.33 -20.67
C LEU A 224 12.98 29.13 -21.62
N ALA A 225 11.90 28.36 -21.77
CA ALA A 225 11.77 27.26 -22.72
C ALA A 225 12.05 27.71 -24.16
N PHE A 226 11.52 28.87 -24.55
CA PHE A 226 11.74 29.45 -25.86
C PHE A 226 13.21 29.84 -26.09
N LEU A 227 13.82 30.55 -25.13
CA LEU A 227 15.21 31.00 -25.19
C LEU A 227 16.20 29.83 -25.23
N ILE A 228 16.03 28.85 -24.35
CA ILE A 228 16.85 27.64 -24.32
C ILE A 228 16.63 26.82 -25.59
N GLY A 229 15.38 26.68 -26.04
CA GLY A 229 15.03 25.98 -27.26
C GLY A 229 15.73 26.56 -28.50
N LEU A 230 15.80 27.88 -28.60
CA LEU A 230 16.56 28.57 -29.64
C LEU A 230 18.06 28.27 -29.55
N ALA A 231 18.65 28.34 -28.36
CA ALA A 231 20.07 28.03 -28.16
C ALA A 231 20.41 26.59 -28.55
N VAL A 232 19.59 25.61 -28.16
CA VAL A 232 19.75 24.20 -28.54
C VAL A 232 19.63 24.02 -30.06
N LEU A 233 18.71 24.74 -30.71
CA LEU A 233 18.54 24.71 -32.15
C LEU A 233 19.76 25.25 -32.92
N VAL A 234 20.38 26.32 -32.40
CA VAL A 234 21.62 26.93 -32.93
C VAL A 234 22.81 25.98 -32.79
N LEU A 235 22.95 25.34 -31.62
CA LEU A 235 24.06 24.42 -31.33
C LEU A 235 23.89 23.05 -32.02
N CYS A 236 22.68 22.70 -32.43
CA CYS A 236 22.41 21.42 -33.06
C CYS A 236 23.10 21.32 -34.44
N PRO A 237 24.00 20.32 -34.65
CA PRO A 237 24.79 20.19 -35.86
C PRO A 237 23.94 20.15 -37.14
N ALA A 238 24.34 20.94 -38.14
CA ALA A 238 23.73 20.90 -39.48
C ALA A 238 24.16 19.65 -40.28
N ALA A 239 25.39 19.18 -40.08
CA ALA A 239 25.90 17.97 -40.71
C ALA A 239 25.17 16.73 -40.17
N LYS A 240 24.85 15.77 -41.05
CA LYS A 240 24.21 14.52 -40.66
C LYS A 240 25.14 13.71 -39.75
N LEU A 241 24.73 13.50 -38.51
CA LEU A 241 25.43 12.64 -37.55
C LEU A 241 24.70 11.31 -37.51
N LYS A 242 25.32 10.24 -38.03
CA LYS A 242 24.67 8.93 -38.25
C LYS A 242 23.81 8.47 -37.06
N PHE A 243 24.35 8.56 -35.85
CA PHE A 243 23.65 8.20 -34.61
C PHE A 243 22.43 9.09 -34.34
N LEU A 244 22.62 10.40 -34.17
CA LEU A 244 21.53 11.34 -33.84
C LEU A 244 20.49 11.45 -34.95
N THR A 245 20.92 11.40 -36.22
CA THR A 245 20.01 11.40 -37.37
C THR A 245 19.12 10.15 -37.36
N SER A 246 19.68 8.96 -37.07
CA SER A 246 18.89 7.72 -36.98
C SER A 246 17.90 7.77 -35.82
N ALA A 247 18.38 8.10 -34.62
CA ALA A 247 17.56 8.24 -33.42
C ALA A 247 16.41 9.26 -33.64
N GLY A 248 16.70 10.38 -34.28
CA GLY A 248 15.70 11.39 -34.61
C GLY A 248 14.69 10.94 -35.66
N ARG A 249 15.13 10.18 -36.68
CA ARG A 249 14.25 9.62 -37.71
C ARG A 249 13.23 8.64 -37.10
N PHE A 250 13.66 7.84 -36.14
CA PHE A 250 12.86 6.78 -35.50
C PHE A 250 12.43 7.12 -34.06
N SER A 251 12.37 8.42 -33.72
CA SER A 251 12.11 8.90 -32.36
C SER A 251 10.78 8.42 -31.77
N LEU A 252 9.77 8.12 -32.60
CA LEU A 252 8.47 7.62 -32.15
C LEU A 252 8.58 6.25 -31.46
N LEU A 253 9.40 5.34 -32.00
CA LEU A 253 9.57 4.02 -31.43
C LEU A 253 10.29 4.07 -30.08
N VAL A 254 11.34 4.88 -29.99
CA VAL A 254 12.06 5.14 -28.73
C VAL A 254 11.08 5.71 -27.68
N PHE A 255 10.25 6.67 -28.09
CA PHE A 255 9.26 7.29 -27.23
C PHE A 255 8.24 6.29 -26.66
N LEU A 256 7.76 5.34 -27.47
CA LEU A 256 6.77 4.34 -27.05
C LEU A 256 7.34 3.32 -26.05
N LEU A 257 8.62 2.96 -26.18
CA LEU A 257 9.17 1.79 -25.49
C LEU A 257 10.16 2.09 -24.36
N HIS A 258 10.69 3.31 -24.24
CA HIS A 258 11.72 3.60 -23.25
C HIS A 258 11.26 3.40 -21.80
N ARG A 259 10.00 3.70 -21.46
CA ARG A 259 9.49 3.59 -20.08
C ARG A 259 9.58 2.17 -19.52
N TYR A 260 9.42 1.14 -20.35
CA TYR A 260 9.60 -0.25 -19.91
C TYR A 260 11.06 -0.52 -19.48
N VAL A 261 12.03 0.05 -20.19
CA VAL A 261 13.46 -0.04 -19.81
C VAL A 261 13.74 0.73 -18.53
N ASN A 262 13.07 1.87 -18.33
CA ASN A 262 13.17 2.64 -17.10
C ASN A 262 12.69 1.82 -15.89
N PHE A 263 11.52 1.19 -15.98
CA PHE A 263 10.96 0.40 -14.86
C PHE A 263 11.86 -0.77 -14.48
N LEU A 264 12.34 -1.53 -15.47
CA LEU A 264 13.30 -2.61 -15.23
C LEU A 264 14.57 -2.15 -14.51
N PHE A 265 15.01 -0.91 -14.75
CA PHE A 265 16.16 -0.36 -14.05
C PHE A 265 15.85 0.06 -12.61
N TYR A 266 14.64 0.58 -12.35
CA TYR A 266 14.24 0.94 -10.99
C TYR A 266 14.16 -0.29 -10.09
N ASP A 267 13.71 -1.44 -10.62
CA ASP A 267 13.72 -2.71 -9.89
C ASP A 267 15.14 -3.18 -9.54
N LEU A 268 16.11 -2.93 -10.42
CA LEU A 268 17.52 -3.29 -10.22
C LEU A 268 18.28 -2.32 -9.30
N VAL A 269 17.89 -1.04 -9.30
CA VAL A 269 18.49 0.02 -8.49
C VAL A 269 17.36 0.74 -7.74
N PRO A 270 16.88 0.15 -6.62
CA PRO A 270 15.83 0.76 -5.82
C PRO A 270 16.30 2.11 -5.25
N ALA A 271 15.35 2.96 -4.84
CA ALA A 271 15.62 4.34 -4.41
C ALA A 271 16.72 4.42 -3.32
N GLU A 272 16.74 3.48 -2.38
CA GLU A 272 17.72 3.42 -1.29
C GLU A 272 19.17 3.19 -1.76
N ALA A 273 19.33 2.44 -2.85
CA ALA A 273 20.61 2.13 -3.47
C ALA A 273 21.14 3.28 -4.35
N TRP A 274 20.33 4.30 -4.61
CA TRP A 274 20.70 5.42 -5.46
C TRP A 274 21.89 6.22 -4.88
N ARG A 275 22.79 6.62 -5.77
CA ARG A 275 23.99 7.44 -5.49
C ARG A 275 24.27 8.34 -6.68
N SER A 276 24.82 9.53 -6.46
CA SER A 276 25.08 10.49 -7.56
C SER A 276 26.02 9.96 -8.65
N ALA A 277 26.87 8.97 -8.36
CA ALA A 277 27.71 8.30 -9.37
C ALA A 277 26.89 7.56 -10.45
N HIS A 278 25.68 7.10 -10.11
CA HIS A 278 24.78 6.41 -11.05
C HIS A 278 24.28 7.30 -12.19
N VAL A 279 24.44 8.62 -12.10
CA VAL A 279 24.10 9.55 -13.20
C VAL A 279 24.85 9.18 -14.49
N LEU A 280 26.12 8.76 -14.39
CA LEU A 280 26.90 8.32 -15.55
C LEU A 280 26.38 6.99 -16.12
N THR A 281 26.02 6.05 -15.24
CA THR A 281 25.41 4.77 -15.63
C THR A 281 24.10 5.01 -16.38
N VAL A 282 23.22 5.86 -15.81
CA VAL A 282 21.96 6.25 -16.42
C VAL A 282 22.16 6.97 -17.75
N PHE A 283 23.18 7.82 -17.87
CA PHE A 283 23.51 8.49 -19.13
C PHE A 283 23.91 7.48 -20.21
N ALA A 284 24.79 6.53 -19.88
CA ALA A 284 25.22 5.47 -20.80
C ALA A 284 24.05 4.55 -21.19
N LEU A 285 23.22 4.17 -20.22
CA LEU A 285 22.03 3.36 -20.46
C LEU A 285 21.02 4.09 -21.34
N SER A 286 20.82 5.39 -21.15
CA SER A 286 19.96 6.20 -22.01
C SER A 286 20.46 6.24 -23.46
N ALA A 287 21.78 6.36 -23.66
CA ALA A 287 22.38 6.31 -24.99
C ALA A 287 22.19 4.93 -25.64
N LEU A 288 22.34 3.86 -24.86
CA LEU A 288 22.11 2.48 -25.29
C LEU A 288 20.65 2.25 -25.67
N THR A 289 19.69 2.67 -24.84
CA THR A 289 18.25 2.57 -25.12
C THR A 289 17.88 3.28 -26.41
N VAL A 290 18.37 4.52 -26.59
CA VAL A 290 18.14 5.30 -27.82
C VAL A 290 18.80 4.64 -29.03
N TRP A 291 20.00 4.07 -28.89
CA TRP A 291 20.69 3.36 -29.96
C TRP A 291 19.92 2.11 -30.41
N LEU A 292 19.50 1.28 -29.46
CA LEU A 292 18.78 0.03 -29.71
C LEU A 292 17.43 0.30 -30.37
N LEU A 293 16.60 1.14 -29.73
CA LEU A 293 15.25 1.42 -30.19
C LEU A 293 15.21 2.36 -31.42
N GLY A 294 16.23 3.20 -31.60
CA GLY A 294 16.37 4.16 -32.70
C GLY A 294 17.05 3.60 -33.95
N ASN A 295 17.17 2.27 -34.06
CA ASN A 295 17.81 1.58 -35.18
C ASN A 295 16.81 1.26 -36.33
N PRO A 296 17.21 1.35 -37.61
CA PRO A 296 16.39 0.95 -38.76
C PRO A 296 15.76 -0.44 -38.68
N VAL A 297 16.43 -1.43 -38.08
CA VAL A 297 15.92 -2.80 -37.92
C VAL A 297 14.68 -2.81 -37.03
N MET A 298 14.77 -2.16 -35.87
CA MET A 298 13.66 -2.04 -34.92
C MET A 298 12.50 -1.22 -35.50
N ALA A 299 12.81 -0.16 -36.25
CA ALA A 299 11.79 0.60 -36.94
C ALA A 299 11.09 -0.19 -38.05
N GLY A 300 11.81 -1.08 -38.75
CA GLY A 300 11.22 -2.02 -39.70
C GLY A 300 10.28 -3.01 -39.04
N ALA A 301 10.67 -3.55 -37.87
CA ALA A 301 9.81 -4.40 -37.05
C ALA A 301 8.53 -3.68 -36.61
N TYR A 302 8.64 -2.46 -36.09
CA TYR A 302 7.49 -1.63 -35.73
C TYR A 302 6.56 -1.36 -36.92
N SER A 303 7.12 -1.02 -38.07
CA SER A 303 6.33 -0.75 -39.29
C SER A 303 5.55 -1.98 -39.75
N ALA A 304 6.13 -3.18 -39.59
CA ALA A 304 5.46 -4.43 -39.92
C ALA A 304 4.28 -4.73 -38.98
N VAL A 305 4.48 -4.58 -37.66
CA VAL A 305 3.42 -4.76 -36.67
C VAL A 305 2.30 -3.73 -36.82
N ALA A 306 2.65 -2.45 -37.04
CA ALA A 306 1.67 -1.39 -37.27
C ALA A 306 0.84 -1.65 -38.55
N ALA A 307 1.47 -2.16 -39.62
CA ALA A 307 0.77 -2.52 -40.85
C ALA A 307 -0.19 -3.71 -40.65
N CYS A 308 0.21 -4.70 -39.86
CA CYS A 308 -0.64 -5.83 -39.48
C CYS A 308 -1.86 -5.37 -38.66
N ALA A 309 -1.64 -4.58 -37.60
CA ALA A 309 -2.70 -4.05 -36.75
C ALA A 309 -3.72 -3.24 -37.58
N ARG A 310 -3.24 -2.42 -38.52
CA ARG A 310 -4.09 -1.68 -39.46
C ARG A 310 -4.95 -2.61 -40.33
N ASN A 311 -4.35 -3.64 -40.93
CA ASN A 311 -5.08 -4.58 -41.78
C ASN A 311 -6.17 -5.31 -40.99
N LEU A 312 -5.87 -5.71 -39.75
CA LEU A 312 -6.83 -6.36 -38.87
C LEU A 312 -8.02 -5.44 -38.54
N LEU A 313 -7.74 -4.18 -38.17
CA LEU A 313 -8.79 -3.22 -37.83
C LEU A 313 -9.65 -2.77 -39.02
N THR A 314 -9.06 -2.70 -40.22
CA THR A 314 -9.77 -2.22 -41.42
C THR A 314 -10.51 -3.31 -42.18
N THR A 315 -10.03 -4.56 -42.14
CA THR A 315 -10.57 -5.66 -42.95
C THR A 315 -11.05 -6.87 -42.13
N GLY A 316 -10.85 -6.87 -40.82
CA GLY A 316 -11.16 -8.02 -39.94
C GLY A 316 -10.30 -9.25 -40.21
N ARG A 317 -9.26 -9.15 -41.07
CA ARG A 317 -8.42 -10.28 -41.48
C ARG A 317 -6.94 -9.93 -41.34
N TYR A 318 -6.16 -10.87 -40.82
CA TYR A 318 -4.71 -10.79 -40.85
C TYR A 318 -4.21 -10.87 -42.30
N ARG A 319 -3.37 -9.91 -42.71
CA ARG A 319 -2.62 -9.95 -43.98
C ARG A 319 -1.16 -9.59 -43.71
N PRO A 320 -0.19 -10.47 -44.07
CA PRO A 320 1.22 -10.19 -43.94
C PRO A 320 1.62 -8.94 -44.74
N THR A 321 2.74 -8.31 -44.37
CA THR A 321 3.31 -7.20 -45.16
C THR A 321 3.70 -7.63 -46.58
N ALA A 322 3.79 -6.66 -47.51
CA ALA A 322 3.98 -6.87 -48.95
C ALA A 322 5.21 -7.73 -49.36
N ASP A 323 6.15 -7.98 -48.43
CA ASP A 323 7.34 -8.81 -48.62
C ASP A 323 7.18 -10.28 -48.15
N GLY A 324 5.98 -10.71 -47.75
CA GLY A 324 5.59 -12.14 -47.75
C GLY A 324 6.24 -13.08 -46.72
N LYS A 325 6.72 -12.63 -45.55
CA LYS A 325 7.29 -13.54 -44.52
C LYS A 325 6.61 -13.43 -43.14
N PRO A 326 5.60 -14.26 -42.84
CA PRO A 326 4.92 -14.31 -41.53
C PRO A 326 5.87 -14.48 -40.33
N ALA A 327 6.96 -15.24 -40.51
CA ALA A 327 7.98 -15.45 -39.47
C ALA A 327 8.71 -14.15 -39.09
N ARG A 328 8.89 -13.21 -40.02
CA ARG A 328 9.51 -11.90 -39.75
C ARG A 328 8.57 -11.00 -38.96
N ASP A 329 7.28 -11.02 -39.30
CA ASP A 329 6.24 -10.24 -38.63
C ASP A 329 6.00 -10.78 -37.20
N LEU A 330 6.05 -12.10 -37.00
CA LEU A 330 5.99 -12.75 -35.69
C LEU A 330 7.24 -12.44 -34.84
N LEU A 331 8.44 -12.53 -35.41
CA LEU A 331 9.69 -12.17 -34.72
C LEU A 331 9.70 -10.68 -34.33
N ALA A 332 9.21 -9.81 -35.20
CA ALA A 332 9.04 -8.38 -34.93
C ALA A 332 8.07 -8.11 -33.78
N ALA A 333 6.93 -8.82 -33.74
CA ALA A 333 5.99 -8.74 -32.64
C ALA A 333 6.62 -9.25 -31.33
N LEU A 334 7.27 -10.41 -31.35
CA LEU A 334 7.98 -10.94 -30.18
C LEU A 334 9.00 -9.96 -29.62
N VAL A 335 9.78 -9.30 -30.48
CA VAL A 335 10.78 -8.31 -30.06
C VAL A 335 10.14 -7.03 -29.48
N LEU A 336 9.01 -6.57 -30.04
CA LEU A 336 8.30 -5.37 -29.55
C LEU A 336 7.54 -5.61 -28.24
N PHE A 337 7.02 -6.82 -28.04
CA PHE A 337 6.30 -7.21 -26.83
C PHE A 337 7.20 -7.84 -25.77
N ALA A 338 8.45 -8.23 -26.10
CA ALA A 338 9.39 -8.84 -25.16
C ALA A 338 9.67 -7.97 -23.92
N LEU A 339 9.86 -6.65 -24.07
CA LEU A 339 10.14 -5.76 -22.94
C LEU A 339 8.95 -5.71 -21.94
N PRO A 340 7.71 -5.44 -22.40
CA PRO A 340 6.51 -5.59 -21.57
C PRO A 340 6.37 -6.97 -20.94
N THR A 341 6.55 -8.06 -21.71
CA THR A 341 6.41 -9.43 -21.19
C THR A 341 7.48 -9.77 -20.15
N VAL A 342 8.72 -9.35 -20.34
CA VAL A 342 9.81 -9.53 -19.38
C VAL A 342 9.54 -8.72 -18.11
N TYR A 343 9.07 -7.48 -18.24
CA TYR A 343 8.67 -6.66 -17.09
C TYR A 343 7.56 -7.36 -16.29
N VAL A 344 6.50 -7.83 -16.96
CA VAL A 344 5.42 -8.58 -16.32
C VAL A 344 5.97 -9.86 -15.66
N ALA A 345 6.78 -10.65 -16.35
CA ALA A 345 7.34 -11.89 -15.82
C ALA A 345 8.26 -11.66 -14.61
N LEU A 346 9.05 -10.59 -14.59
CA LEU A 346 9.89 -10.22 -13.44
C LEU A 346 9.06 -9.68 -12.28
N SER A 347 8.00 -8.92 -12.56
CA SER A 347 7.02 -8.50 -11.53
C SER A 347 6.21 -9.67 -10.99
N ASP A 348 5.91 -10.67 -11.82
CA ASP A 348 5.29 -11.93 -11.41
C ASP A 348 6.26 -12.77 -10.60
N ALA A 349 7.56 -12.78 -10.92
CA ALA A 349 8.57 -13.46 -10.12
C ALA A 349 8.76 -12.79 -8.74
N SER A 350 8.68 -11.46 -8.66
CA SER A 350 8.73 -10.75 -7.37
C SER A 350 7.45 -10.95 -6.54
N THR A 351 6.27 -10.91 -7.16
CA THR A 351 4.99 -11.19 -6.47
C THR A 351 4.79 -12.68 -6.15
N ALA A 352 5.24 -13.61 -6.99
CA ALA A 352 5.27 -15.04 -6.68
C ALA A 352 6.34 -15.40 -5.64
N SER A 353 7.32 -14.50 -5.42
CA SER A 353 8.24 -14.60 -4.28
C SER A 353 7.62 -14.12 -2.97
N GLU A 354 6.44 -13.47 -3.00
CA GLU A 354 5.55 -13.36 -1.82
C GLU A 354 4.77 -14.68 -1.58
N ASN A 355 5.36 -15.84 -1.89
CA ASN A 355 5.06 -17.01 -1.08
C ASN A 355 5.41 -16.59 0.34
N GLN A 356 4.41 -16.43 1.21
CA GLN A 356 4.63 -16.47 2.65
C GLN A 356 5.57 -17.66 2.87
N GLY A 357 6.80 -17.36 3.31
CA GLY A 357 7.70 -18.39 3.79
C GLY A 357 6.99 -19.19 4.88
N ASP A 358 7.64 -20.22 5.40
CA ASP A 358 7.12 -20.85 6.60
C ASP A 358 7.14 -19.80 7.73
N VAL A 359 6.01 -19.13 7.98
CA VAL A 359 5.87 -18.04 8.94
C VAL A 359 4.99 -18.55 10.07
N ILE A 360 5.59 -18.64 11.25
CA ILE A 360 4.91 -18.97 12.49
C ILE A 360 4.90 -17.69 13.32
N HIS A 361 3.72 -17.13 13.56
CA HIS A 361 3.58 -15.95 14.39
C HIS A 361 3.74 -16.31 15.87
N ALA A 362 4.32 -15.39 16.64
CA ALA A 362 4.33 -15.53 18.10
C ALA A 362 2.90 -15.63 18.62
N VAL A 363 2.70 -16.45 19.65
CA VAL A 363 1.41 -16.58 20.32
C VAL A 363 1.43 -15.73 21.58
N LEU A 364 0.42 -14.89 21.76
CA LEU A 364 0.27 -14.07 22.96
C LEU A 364 0.09 -15.00 24.17
N ASP A 365 1.04 -14.96 25.11
CA ASP A 365 0.99 -15.85 26.27
C ASP A 365 -0.02 -15.36 27.34
N ARG A 366 -0.28 -16.22 28.34
CA ARG A 366 -1.27 -15.93 29.39
C ARG A 366 -0.89 -14.75 30.28
N GLU A 367 0.40 -14.50 30.51
CA GLU A 367 0.87 -13.41 31.35
C GLU A 367 0.77 -12.08 30.59
N GLN A 368 1.30 -12.03 29.36
CA GLN A 368 1.16 -10.91 28.44
C GLN A 368 -0.32 -10.54 28.25
N ARG A 369 -1.20 -11.53 28.06
CA ARG A 369 -2.63 -11.27 27.92
C ARG A 369 -3.23 -10.66 29.18
N ARG A 370 -2.89 -11.15 30.37
CA ARG A 370 -3.34 -10.57 31.65
C ARG A 370 -2.84 -9.14 31.86
N GLU A 371 -1.59 -8.87 31.51
CA GLU A 371 -1.04 -7.51 31.57
C GLU A 371 -1.81 -6.57 30.64
N ILE A 372 -2.05 -6.96 29.39
CA ILE A 372 -2.80 -6.16 28.42
C ILE A 372 -4.26 -5.96 28.84
N ASP A 373 -4.94 -7.01 29.33
CA ASP A 373 -6.34 -6.93 29.76
C ASP A 373 -6.50 -6.03 31.02
N SER A 374 -5.45 -5.90 31.83
CA SER A 374 -5.44 -5.01 33.02
C SER A 374 -4.85 -3.62 32.75
N ALA A 375 -4.30 -3.38 31.55
CA ALA A 375 -3.71 -2.11 31.14
C ALA A 375 -4.72 -0.97 31.07
N ALA A 376 -4.23 0.28 31.05
CA ALA A 376 -4.98 1.42 30.57
C ALA A 376 -4.94 1.44 29.03
N THR A 377 -6.08 1.64 28.39
CA THR A 377 -6.20 1.63 26.94
C THR A 377 -6.50 3.02 26.39
N VAL A 378 -5.60 3.56 25.58
CA VAL A 378 -5.81 4.79 24.80
C VAL A 378 -6.09 4.42 23.35
N SER A 379 -7.33 4.61 22.90
CA SER A 379 -7.75 4.35 21.52
C SER A 379 -7.45 5.56 20.64
N PHE A 380 -6.99 5.31 19.41
CA PHE A 380 -6.70 6.32 18.41
C PHE A 380 -7.26 5.93 17.06
N VAL A 381 -7.94 6.89 16.44
CA VAL A 381 -8.46 6.79 15.08
C VAL A 381 -8.02 7.97 14.25
N GLY A 382 -7.99 7.75 12.94
CA GLY A 382 -7.52 8.77 12.00
C GLY A 382 -8.60 9.80 11.68
N ASP A 383 -8.59 10.22 10.42
CA ASP A 383 -9.23 11.45 10.01
C ASP A 383 -10.77 11.36 10.06
N LEU A 384 -11.38 12.31 10.80
CA LEU A 384 -12.82 12.55 10.89
C LEU A 384 -13.20 13.65 9.90
N ILE A 385 -13.16 13.33 8.60
CA ILE A 385 -13.41 14.28 7.52
C ILE A 385 -14.88 14.26 7.07
N LEU A 386 -15.44 15.45 6.78
CA LEU A 386 -16.81 15.60 6.27
C LEU A 386 -16.82 16.30 4.91
N LEU A 387 -17.08 15.51 3.87
CA LEU A 387 -17.30 15.97 2.51
C LEU A 387 -18.77 16.36 2.27
N GLU A 388 -19.05 16.99 1.13
CA GLU A 388 -20.40 17.47 0.77
C GLU A 388 -21.48 16.38 0.87
N ASP A 389 -21.20 15.21 0.30
CA ASP A 389 -22.18 14.13 0.25
C ASP A 389 -22.55 13.61 1.65
N GLN A 390 -21.56 13.54 2.55
CA GLN A 390 -21.78 13.13 3.94
C GLN A 390 -22.65 14.15 4.68
N VAL A 391 -22.38 15.45 4.49
CA VAL A 391 -23.20 16.51 5.09
C VAL A 391 -24.63 16.45 4.58
N LYS A 392 -24.83 16.31 3.26
CA LYS A 392 -26.17 16.25 2.66
C LYS A 392 -26.95 15.02 3.12
N ARG A 393 -26.32 13.84 3.16
CA ARG A 393 -26.97 12.59 3.57
C ARG A 393 -27.23 12.50 5.07
N ALA A 394 -26.64 13.39 5.87
CA ALA A 394 -26.88 13.43 7.31
C ALA A 394 -28.13 14.24 7.65
N TRP A 395 -28.63 15.06 6.74
CA TRP A 395 -29.86 15.81 6.96
C TRP A 395 -31.07 14.86 7.01
N ASP A 396 -31.82 14.92 8.09
CA ASP A 396 -33.08 14.21 8.30
C ASP A 396 -34.25 15.19 8.16
N ASP A 397 -35.06 14.99 7.12
CA ASP A 397 -36.23 15.82 6.82
C ASP A 397 -37.34 15.71 7.87
N GLU A 398 -37.43 14.60 8.62
CA GLU A 398 -38.48 14.43 9.63
C GLU A 398 -38.16 15.22 10.91
N SER A 399 -36.90 15.21 11.34
CA SER A 399 -36.45 15.95 12.54
C SER A 399 -35.95 17.35 12.25
N GLU A 400 -35.85 17.75 10.98
CA GLU A 400 -35.21 19.00 10.50
C GLU A 400 -33.83 19.21 11.13
N SER A 401 -33.06 18.12 11.23
CA SER A 401 -31.77 18.12 11.93
C SER A 401 -30.77 17.20 11.26
N PHE A 402 -29.49 17.40 11.53
CA PHE A 402 -28.45 16.46 11.09
C PHE A 402 -28.39 15.25 12.04
N ASP A 403 -28.08 14.07 11.50
CA ASP A 403 -27.81 12.85 12.26
C ASP A 403 -26.60 12.10 11.68
N PHE A 404 -25.50 12.09 12.43
CA PHE A 404 -24.27 11.36 12.09
C PHE A 404 -24.07 10.10 12.93
N ARG A 405 -24.98 9.76 13.84
CA ARG A 405 -24.88 8.54 14.68
C ARG A 405 -24.67 7.26 13.87
N PRO A 406 -25.29 7.06 12.69
CA PRO A 406 -25.06 5.85 11.89
C PRO A 406 -23.60 5.63 11.46
N VAL A 407 -22.78 6.68 11.41
CA VAL A 407 -21.35 6.57 11.12
C VAL A 407 -20.63 5.72 12.17
N PHE A 408 -21.07 5.76 13.43
CA PHE A 408 -20.40 5.09 14.55
C PHE A 408 -21.04 3.76 14.94
N GLU A 409 -22.04 3.28 14.19
CA GLU A 409 -22.85 2.08 14.48
C GLU A 409 -22.00 0.87 14.89
N HIS A 410 -20.94 0.57 14.11
CA HIS A 410 -20.10 -0.63 14.28
C HIS A 410 -18.83 -0.40 15.11
N THR A 411 -18.57 0.85 15.52
CA THR A 411 -17.29 1.23 16.17
C THR A 411 -17.46 1.85 17.55
N ARG A 412 -18.67 2.34 17.89
CA ARG A 412 -18.97 2.95 19.19
C ARG A 412 -18.54 2.08 20.37
N ASP A 413 -18.80 0.77 20.30
CA ASP A 413 -18.45 -0.15 21.39
C ASP A 413 -16.93 -0.28 21.61
N TYR A 414 -16.12 -0.06 20.58
CA TYR A 414 -14.66 -0.04 20.71
C TYR A 414 -14.18 1.20 21.46
N PHE A 415 -14.79 2.36 21.21
CA PHE A 415 -14.46 3.61 21.91
C PHE A 415 -14.93 3.59 23.36
N GLN A 416 -16.14 3.09 23.62
CA GLN A 416 -16.70 2.99 24.96
C GLN A 416 -15.98 1.97 25.86
N LYS A 417 -15.34 0.96 25.27
CA LYS A 417 -14.50 -0.02 25.99
C LYS A 417 -13.09 0.50 26.27
N ALA A 418 -12.63 1.55 25.58
CA ALA A 418 -11.33 2.16 25.85
C ALA A 418 -11.43 3.08 27.09
N ASP A 419 -10.33 3.26 27.82
CA ASP A 419 -10.30 4.17 28.97
C ASP A 419 -10.20 5.64 28.53
N PHE A 420 -9.68 5.89 27.31
CA PHE A 420 -9.63 7.20 26.68
C PHE A 420 -9.53 7.08 25.16
N SER A 421 -10.35 7.80 24.41
CA SER A 421 -10.38 7.73 22.93
C SER A 421 -10.03 9.07 22.29
N VAL A 422 -9.17 9.03 21.26
CA VAL A 422 -8.63 10.19 20.55
C VAL A 422 -8.95 10.12 19.07
N GLY A 423 -9.48 11.22 18.51
CA GLY A 423 -9.74 11.37 17.07
C GLY A 423 -9.09 12.60 16.45
N VAL A 424 -9.08 12.67 15.12
CA VAL A 424 -8.50 13.80 14.35
C VAL A 424 -9.63 14.56 13.68
N LEU A 425 -10.02 15.72 14.24
CA LEU A 425 -11.09 16.53 13.67
C LEU A 425 -10.56 17.33 12.48
N GLU A 426 -10.74 16.77 11.28
CA GLU A 426 -10.25 17.33 10.02
C GLU A 426 -11.32 18.15 9.28
N VAL A 427 -12.18 18.84 10.03
CA VAL A 427 -13.22 19.73 9.48
C VAL A 427 -13.51 20.86 10.46
N PRO A 428 -13.54 22.14 10.03
CA PRO A 428 -13.96 23.23 10.90
C PRO A 428 -15.49 23.26 11.08
N LEU A 429 -15.94 23.94 12.12
CA LEU A 429 -17.34 24.19 12.45
C LEU A 429 -17.58 25.71 12.49
N ALA A 430 -17.58 26.32 11.30
CA ALA A 430 -17.78 27.76 11.11
C ALA A 430 -19.26 28.18 11.08
N GLY A 431 -20.19 27.23 11.20
CA GLY A 431 -21.63 27.47 11.18
C GLY A 431 -22.22 27.54 9.77
N GLU A 432 -23.55 27.56 9.70
CA GLU A 432 -24.31 27.52 8.44
C GLU A 432 -24.08 28.76 7.57
N GLU A 433 -23.98 29.95 8.18
CA GLU A 433 -23.74 31.22 7.46
C GLU A 433 -22.42 31.21 6.68
N ALA A 434 -21.43 30.44 7.12
CA ALA A 434 -20.15 30.25 6.44
C ALA A 434 -20.21 29.23 5.28
N GLY A 435 -21.36 28.57 5.09
CA GLY A 435 -21.63 27.51 4.12
C GLY A 435 -20.95 26.19 4.49
N TYR A 436 -21.70 25.10 4.53
CA TYR A 436 -21.15 23.75 4.74
C TYR A 436 -20.33 23.26 3.55
N SER A 437 -19.63 22.12 3.70
CA SER A 437 -18.83 21.49 2.64
C SER A 437 -19.65 21.35 1.34
N THR A 438 -19.12 21.86 0.23
CA THR A 438 -19.75 21.84 -1.12
C THR A 438 -18.89 21.15 -2.17
N SER A 439 -17.95 20.33 -1.74
CA SER A 439 -17.05 19.59 -2.60
C SER A 439 -16.72 18.22 -2.01
N ASN A 440 -16.45 17.26 -2.89
CA ASN A 440 -15.97 15.93 -2.59
C ASN A 440 -14.52 15.78 -3.11
N PHE A 441 -13.76 14.84 -2.56
CA PHE A 441 -12.41 14.62 -3.04
C PHE A 441 -12.42 14.16 -4.52
N GLY A 442 -11.63 14.84 -5.36
CA GLY A 442 -11.46 14.49 -6.78
C GLY A 442 -12.50 15.09 -7.74
N ASP A 443 -13.43 15.92 -7.27
CA ASP A 443 -14.40 16.63 -8.12
C ASP A 443 -13.81 17.85 -8.86
N GLY A 444 -12.60 18.27 -8.47
CA GLY A 444 -11.86 19.40 -9.03
C GLY A 444 -12.26 20.78 -8.47
N ILE A 445 -13.18 20.82 -7.52
CA ILE A 445 -13.50 21.99 -6.71
C ILE A 445 -12.47 22.11 -5.57
N PRO A 446 -11.97 23.31 -5.24
CA PRO A 446 -11.11 23.48 -4.08
C PRO A 446 -11.79 22.99 -2.79
N LEU A 447 -11.18 22.01 -2.14
CA LEU A 447 -11.73 21.36 -0.95
C LEU A 447 -11.69 22.31 0.26
N ARG A 448 -12.77 23.07 0.47
CA ARG A 448 -12.99 23.92 1.65
C ARG A 448 -14.08 23.31 2.50
N LEU A 449 -13.69 22.69 3.60
CA LEU A 449 -14.57 21.94 4.46
C LEU A 449 -15.25 22.84 5.48
N ASN A 450 -16.46 22.44 5.89
CA ASN A 450 -17.17 22.97 7.05
C ASN A 450 -18.33 22.05 7.42
N GLY A 451 -18.38 21.64 8.68
CA GLY A 451 -19.40 20.74 9.20
C GLY A 451 -20.47 21.44 10.05
N PRO A 452 -21.65 20.84 10.19
CA PRO A 452 -22.64 21.27 11.18
C PRO A 452 -22.20 20.94 12.61
N ASP A 453 -22.62 21.74 13.59
CA ASP A 453 -22.27 21.56 15.01
C ASP A 453 -22.65 20.17 15.55
N ARG A 454 -23.71 19.56 14.99
CA ARG A 454 -24.15 18.19 15.31
C ARG A 454 -23.04 17.16 15.13
N TRP A 455 -22.15 17.35 14.15
CA TRP A 455 -21.06 16.41 13.88
C TRP A 455 -20.23 16.11 15.14
N VAL A 456 -19.85 17.15 15.87
CA VAL A 456 -19.07 17.02 17.10
C VAL A 456 -19.89 16.48 18.27
N GLN A 457 -21.21 16.71 18.30
CA GLN A 457 -22.09 16.09 19.29
C GLN A 457 -22.13 14.57 19.11
N ASP A 458 -22.25 14.10 17.87
CA ASP A 458 -22.28 12.66 17.58
C ASP A 458 -20.89 12.02 17.73
N ILE A 459 -19.79 12.74 17.45
CA ILE A 459 -18.42 12.32 17.81
C ILE A 459 -18.31 12.10 19.32
N GLN A 460 -18.71 13.08 20.15
CA GLN A 460 -18.67 12.93 21.61
C GLN A 460 -19.56 11.77 22.07
N GLY A 461 -20.78 11.66 21.52
CA GLY A 461 -21.72 10.57 21.83
C GLY A 461 -21.22 9.18 21.42
N SER A 462 -20.26 9.09 20.51
CA SER A 462 -19.64 7.82 20.12
C SER A 462 -18.66 7.27 21.17
N GLY A 463 -18.22 8.10 22.12
CA GLY A 463 -17.20 7.75 23.12
C GLY A 463 -15.79 8.26 22.79
N ILE A 464 -15.65 9.18 21.83
CA ILE A 464 -14.39 9.91 21.61
C ILE A 464 -14.28 11.04 22.63
N ASP A 465 -13.19 11.05 23.40
CA ASP A 465 -12.98 11.97 24.53
C ASP A 465 -12.19 13.22 24.14
N LEU A 466 -11.29 13.10 23.17
CA LEU A 466 -10.36 14.14 22.72
C LEU A 466 -10.28 14.19 21.21
N VAL A 467 -10.30 15.40 20.65
CA VAL A 467 -9.95 15.63 19.24
C VAL A 467 -8.77 16.59 19.09
N THR A 468 -7.87 16.29 18.15
CA THR A 468 -6.94 17.31 17.67
C THR A 468 -7.58 18.14 16.56
N THR A 469 -7.33 19.44 16.60
CA THR A 469 -7.73 20.42 15.57
C THR A 469 -6.53 20.94 14.77
N ALA A 470 -5.31 20.51 15.11
CA ALA A 470 -4.11 20.84 14.34
C ALA A 470 -4.07 20.00 13.06
N THR A 471 -4.82 20.43 12.05
CA THR A 471 -4.92 19.77 10.76
C THR A 471 -4.67 20.76 9.62
N ASN A 472 -4.48 20.24 8.41
CA ASN A 472 -4.44 21.09 7.22
C ASN A 472 -5.77 21.83 6.98
N HIS A 473 -6.91 21.26 7.36
CA HIS A 473 -8.23 21.86 7.16
C HIS A 473 -8.65 22.89 8.22
N ALA A 474 -7.85 23.09 9.28
CA ALA A 474 -8.15 23.99 10.38
C ALA A 474 -8.49 25.44 9.97
N MET A 475 -7.95 25.91 8.84
CA MET A 475 -8.09 27.29 8.36
C MET A 475 -9.00 27.45 7.14
N ASP A 476 -9.74 26.42 6.74
CA ASP A 476 -10.57 26.45 5.52
C ASP A 476 -11.61 27.58 5.50
N LYS A 477 -12.10 27.96 6.68
CA LYS A 477 -13.03 29.08 6.92
C LYS A 477 -12.37 30.26 7.67
N GLY A 478 -11.04 30.32 7.61
CA GLY A 478 -10.23 31.38 8.21
C GLY A 478 -10.25 31.41 9.74
N LYS A 479 -9.66 32.47 10.31
CA LYS A 479 -9.48 32.66 11.76
C LYS A 479 -10.80 32.64 12.54
N ALA A 480 -11.86 33.26 11.99
CA ALA A 480 -13.17 33.27 12.61
C ALA A 480 -13.80 31.86 12.67
N GLY A 481 -13.64 31.07 11.61
CA GLY A 481 -14.08 29.67 11.57
C GLY A 481 -13.33 28.80 12.59
N LEU A 482 -12.02 28.98 12.71
CA LEU A 482 -11.21 28.28 13.72
C LEU A 482 -11.69 28.62 15.13
N TYR A 483 -11.87 29.91 15.45
CA TYR A 483 -12.34 30.34 16.78
C TYR A 483 -13.72 29.77 17.11
N ARG A 484 -14.66 29.86 16.17
CA ARG A 484 -15.99 29.28 16.36
C ARG A 484 -15.93 27.76 16.57
N THR A 485 -15.04 27.07 15.85
CA THR A 485 -14.83 25.62 16.03
C THR A 485 -14.45 25.31 17.48
N LEU A 486 -13.51 26.06 18.06
CA LEU A 486 -13.11 25.90 19.45
C LEU A 486 -14.25 26.24 20.43
N ASP A 487 -15.04 27.28 20.16
CA ASP A 487 -16.19 27.64 20.99
C ASP A 487 -17.28 26.55 20.97
N VAL A 488 -17.50 25.89 19.83
CA VAL A 488 -18.44 24.76 19.73
C VAL A 488 -17.93 23.54 20.51
N LEU A 489 -16.65 23.22 20.38
CA LEU A 489 -16.03 22.11 21.13
C LEU A 489 -16.14 22.35 22.64
N ASP A 490 -15.82 23.56 23.11
CA ASP A 490 -15.96 23.96 24.51
C ASP A 490 -17.43 23.88 24.98
N ARG A 491 -18.38 24.34 24.16
CA ARG A 491 -19.82 24.32 24.49
C ARG A 491 -20.39 22.91 24.58
N ILE A 492 -19.95 21.99 23.72
CA ILE A 492 -20.35 20.58 23.72
C ILE A 492 -19.64 19.82 24.85
N GLY A 493 -18.46 20.29 25.26
CA GLY A 493 -17.64 19.62 26.26
C GLY A 493 -16.79 18.48 25.69
N LEU A 494 -16.48 18.51 24.39
CA LEU A 494 -15.49 17.61 23.79
C LEU A 494 -14.09 18.22 23.96
N ALA A 495 -13.17 17.48 24.59
CA ALA A 495 -11.83 18.02 24.82
C ALA A 495 -11.10 18.22 23.48
N HIS A 496 -10.30 19.28 23.38
CA HIS A 496 -9.56 19.61 22.17
C HIS A 496 -8.17 20.16 22.45
N ILE A 497 -7.27 19.96 21.47
CA ILE A 497 -5.92 20.54 21.43
C ILE A 497 -5.51 20.88 19.99
N GLY A 498 -4.39 21.59 19.85
CA GLY A 498 -3.70 21.79 18.57
C GLY A 498 -3.88 23.17 17.94
N THR A 499 -4.97 23.87 18.26
CA THR A 499 -5.20 25.26 17.87
C THR A 499 -5.55 26.14 19.07
N GLY A 500 -5.45 27.46 18.92
CA GLY A 500 -5.73 28.40 20.00
C GLY A 500 -6.31 29.74 19.55
N ARG A 501 -7.14 30.35 20.41
CA ARG A 501 -7.67 31.72 20.25
C ARG A 501 -6.64 32.78 20.60
N ASP A 502 -5.76 32.47 21.54
CA ASP A 502 -4.66 33.30 22.01
C ASP A 502 -3.43 32.47 22.44
N THR A 503 -2.33 33.15 22.77
CA THR A 503 -1.07 32.52 23.16
C THR A 503 -1.18 31.69 24.45
N ALA A 504 -2.05 32.08 25.40
CA ALA A 504 -2.22 31.35 26.64
C ALA A 504 -2.92 30.00 26.39
N GLU A 505 -3.97 30.01 25.56
CA GLU A 505 -4.64 28.80 25.12
C GLU A 505 -3.71 27.90 24.29
N ARG A 506 -2.97 28.45 23.33
CA ARG A 506 -1.99 27.69 22.54
C ARG A 506 -0.92 27.02 23.41
N ASN A 507 -0.52 27.68 24.49
CA ASN A 507 0.51 27.16 25.39
C ASN A 507 -0.02 26.21 26.47
N ARG A 508 -1.34 26.06 26.61
CA ARG A 508 -1.99 25.18 27.59
C ARG A 508 -1.70 23.72 27.25
N ILE A 509 -1.16 22.99 28.22
CA ILE A 509 -0.95 21.54 28.09
C ILE A 509 -2.19 20.82 28.62
N LEU A 510 -2.80 19.98 27.78
CA LEU A 510 -3.89 19.12 28.23
C LEU A 510 -3.31 17.93 29.00
N ILE A 511 -3.70 17.81 30.27
CA ILE A 511 -3.38 16.66 31.11
C ILE A 511 -4.66 15.88 31.39
N ARG A 512 -4.61 14.56 31.23
CA ARG A 512 -5.70 13.64 31.58
C ARG A 512 -5.17 12.51 32.45
N ASN A 513 -5.96 12.13 33.45
CA ASN A 513 -5.68 10.93 34.23
C ASN A 513 -6.52 9.79 33.65
N VAL A 514 -5.86 8.78 33.10
CA VAL A 514 -6.47 7.61 32.48
C VAL A 514 -6.07 6.41 33.33
N LYS A 515 -7.00 5.87 34.11
CA LYS A 515 -6.79 4.71 35.00
C LYS A 515 -5.55 4.85 35.91
N GLY A 516 -5.33 6.05 36.45
CA GLY A 516 -4.22 6.37 37.33
C GLY A 516 -2.96 6.89 36.63
N ILE A 517 -2.91 6.84 35.30
CA ILE A 517 -1.78 7.32 34.47
C ILE A 517 -2.04 8.76 34.04
N LYS A 518 -1.10 9.66 34.34
CA LYS A 518 -1.17 11.07 33.98
C LYS A 518 -0.54 11.29 32.60
N ILE A 519 -1.39 11.51 31.61
CA ILE A 519 -0.99 11.66 30.21
C ILE A 519 -1.03 13.14 29.80
N ALA A 520 0.07 13.63 29.23
CA ALA A 520 0.13 14.94 28.60
C ALA A 520 -0.01 14.82 27.08
N PHE A 521 -0.87 15.64 26.47
CA PHE A 521 -1.08 15.63 25.02
C PHE A 521 -0.54 16.90 24.35
N LEU A 522 0.12 16.71 23.21
CA LEU A 522 0.65 17.75 22.33
C LEU A 522 0.14 17.52 20.91
N ALA A 523 -0.10 18.56 20.13
CA ALA A 523 -0.58 18.42 18.75
C ALA A 523 0.08 19.44 17.82
N TYR A 524 0.34 19.00 16.60
CA TYR A 524 1.07 19.76 15.59
C TYR A 524 0.52 19.45 14.19
N THR A 525 0.79 20.31 13.22
CA THR A 525 0.46 20.04 11.80
C THR A 525 1.63 20.36 10.90
N TYR A 526 1.74 19.70 9.75
CA TYR A 526 2.68 20.09 8.69
C TYR A 526 2.31 21.44 8.04
N GLY A 527 1.05 21.88 8.17
CA GLY A 527 0.58 23.16 7.64
C GLY A 527 -0.93 23.33 7.69
N ALA A 528 -1.43 24.36 7.01
CA ALA A 528 -2.86 24.61 6.80
C ALA A 528 -3.14 24.93 5.33
N ASN A 529 -4.21 24.38 4.79
CA ASN A 529 -4.67 24.64 3.44
C ASN A 529 -4.96 26.13 3.25
N PHE A 530 -4.69 26.63 2.05
CA PHE A 530 -4.92 28.02 1.66
C PHE A 530 -4.13 29.06 2.48
N CYS A 531 -3.16 28.65 3.30
CA CYS A 531 -2.31 29.53 4.10
C CYS A 531 -0.82 29.26 3.79
N ASP A 532 -0.03 30.32 3.69
CA ASP A 532 1.43 30.20 3.69
C ASP A 532 1.92 29.85 5.11
N PRO A 533 2.90 28.96 5.31
CA PRO A 533 3.43 28.65 6.64
C PRO A 533 3.84 29.88 7.47
N ALA A 534 4.37 30.93 6.83
CA ALA A 534 4.76 32.17 7.50
C ALA A 534 3.56 32.95 8.08
N TYR A 535 2.33 32.62 7.68
CA TYR A 535 1.12 33.19 8.28
C TYR A 535 1.00 32.82 9.77
N PHE A 536 1.60 31.72 10.21
CA PHE A 536 1.59 31.26 11.60
C PHE A 536 2.80 31.74 12.41
N ASP A 537 3.49 32.78 11.94
CA ASP A 537 4.50 33.51 12.71
C ASP A 537 3.91 34.79 13.34
N GLY A 538 4.65 35.39 14.28
CA GLY A 538 4.30 36.68 14.88
C GLY A 538 2.93 36.68 15.57
N ASP A 539 2.07 37.61 15.17
CA ASP A 539 0.74 37.85 15.79
C ASP A 539 -0.25 36.70 15.62
N ASN A 540 0.05 35.72 14.76
CA ASN A 540 -0.81 34.57 14.50
C ASN A 540 -0.17 33.24 14.97
N ALA A 541 0.96 33.29 15.67
CA ALA A 541 1.66 32.10 16.18
C ALA A 541 0.87 31.30 17.22
N HIS A 542 -0.20 31.87 17.76
CA HIS A 542 -1.11 31.15 18.64
C HIS A 542 -2.13 30.26 17.91
N LEU A 543 -2.34 30.45 16.61
CA LEU A 543 -3.38 29.73 15.88
C LEU A 543 -3.05 28.24 15.74
N LEU A 544 -1.82 27.93 15.31
CA LEU A 544 -1.36 26.59 14.94
C LEU A 544 0.15 26.49 15.16
N THR A 545 0.65 25.27 15.44
CA THR A 545 2.09 25.00 15.49
C THR A 545 2.49 24.18 14.27
N VAL A 546 3.27 24.78 13.38
CA VAL A 546 3.65 24.19 12.08
C VAL A 546 5.02 23.49 12.16
N LEU A 547 5.03 22.22 11.75
CA LEU A 547 6.23 21.42 11.60
C LEU A 547 6.89 21.73 10.25
N ALA A 548 8.08 22.34 10.27
CA ALA A 548 8.78 22.70 9.05
C ALA A 548 9.46 21.50 8.36
N PRO A 549 9.60 21.51 7.02
CA PRO A 549 10.30 20.46 6.30
C PRO A 549 11.79 20.34 6.72
N PRO A 550 12.32 19.12 6.93
CA PRO A 550 13.70 18.92 7.34
C PRO A 550 14.73 19.34 6.28
N GLU A 551 14.32 19.55 5.03
CA GLU A 551 15.14 20.09 3.94
C GLU A 551 15.53 21.56 4.22
N ASN A 552 14.67 22.32 4.89
CA ASN A 552 14.97 23.69 5.31
C ASN A 552 15.50 23.69 6.74
N ARG A 553 16.83 23.56 6.87
CA ARG A 553 17.50 23.46 8.18
C ARG A 553 17.17 24.61 9.13
N ARG A 554 16.99 25.84 8.63
CA ARG A 554 16.71 27.01 9.47
C ARG A 554 15.31 26.93 10.07
N GLU A 555 14.30 26.72 9.23
CA GLU A 555 12.91 26.59 9.67
C GLU A 555 12.70 25.36 10.54
N PHE A 556 13.28 24.21 10.15
CA PHE A 556 13.27 23.00 10.98
C PHE A 556 13.84 23.25 12.38
N THR A 557 14.99 23.93 12.48
CA THR A 557 15.59 24.25 13.78
C THR A 557 14.70 25.18 14.62
N GLN A 558 14.00 26.12 13.97
CA GLN A 558 13.07 27.03 14.63
C GLN A 558 11.81 26.30 15.12
N SER A 559 11.16 25.51 14.28
CA SER A 559 10.01 24.68 14.68
C SER A 559 10.41 23.71 15.80
N LEU A 560 11.57 23.06 15.71
CA LEU A 560 12.06 22.15 16.74
C LEU A 560 12.28 22.86 18.07
N LYS A 561 12.73 24.13 18.06
CA LYS A 561 12.86 24.93 19.28
C LYS A 561 11.50 25.18 19.95
N ILE A 562 10.45 25.42 19.17
CA ILE A 562 9.09 25.60 19.68
C ILE A 562 8.57 24.28 20.27
N VAL A 563 8.69 23.17 19.53
CA VAL A 563 8.33 21.82 20.00
C VAL A 563 9.04 21.47 21.30
N ARG A 564 10.34 21.74 21.40
CA ARG A 564 11.13 21.57 22.63
C ARG A 564 10.57 22.36 23.82
N GLN A 565 10.11 23.58 23.59
CA GLN A 565 9.52 24.40 24.65
C GLN A 565 8.18 23.82 25.10
N ASP A 566 7.38 23.31 24.17
CA ASP A 566 6.08 22.69 24.46
C ASP A 566 6.25 21.42 25.28
N ILE A 567 7.20 20.56 24.90
CA ILE A 567 7.56 19.34 25.64
C ILE A 567 8.07 19.70 27.05
N ARG A 568 8.92 20.73 27.18
CA ARG A 568 9.35 21.21 28.50
C ARG A 568 8.19 21.69 29.35
N ARG A 569 7.21 22.40 28.78
CA ARG A 569 6.00 22.80 29.52
C ARG A 569 5.18 21.59 29.93
N ALA A 570 5.07 20.57 29.09
CA ALA A 570 4.40 19.33 29.44
C ALA A 570 5.10 18.63 30.61
N MET A 571 6.43 18.54 30.59
CA MET A 571 7.23 17.96 31.67
C MET A 571 7.08 18.69 33.02
N LEU A 572 6.79 20.00 33.04
CA LEU A 572 6.50 20.74 34.28
C LEU A 572 5.24 20.24 35.00
N HIS A 573 4.37 19.53 34.29
CA HIS A 573 3.21 18.89 34.88
C HIS A 573 3.52 17.49 35.42
N ASP A 574 4.76 17.00 35.41
CA ASP A 574 5.14 15.67 35.90
C ASP A 574 4.22 14.55 35.34
N PRO A 575 4.10 14.41 34.00
CA PRO A 575 3.29 13.35 33.40
C PRO A 575 4.02 12.00 33.45
N ASP A 576 3.25 10.93 33.56
CA ASP A 576 3.76 9.56 33.41
C ASP A 576 4.08 9.26 31.92
N VAL A 577 3.31 9.87 30.99
CA VAL A 577 3.43 9.65 29.55
C VAL A 577 3.16 10.95 28.78
N ILE A 578 3.96 11.25 27.76
CA ILE A 578 3.69 12.32 26.79
C ILE A 578 3.31 11.73 25.42
N ILE A 579 2.13 12.09 24.92
CA ILE A 579 1.62 11.69 23.60
C ILE A 579 1.59 12.91 22.66
N ALA A 580 2.20 12.80 21.49
CA ALA A 580 2.14 13.80 20.44
C ALA A 580 1.23 13.34 19.28
N LEU A 581 0.40 14.26 18.79
CA LEU A 581 -0.54 14.07 17.68
C LEU A 581 -0.17 14.94 16.47
N PRO A 582 0.91 14.62 15.72
CA PRO A 582 1.27 15.38 14.53
C PRO A 582 0.42 14.95 13.33
N HIS A 583 -0.23 15.90 12.68
CA HIS A 583 -0.89 15.70 11.39
C HIS A 583 0.16 15.90 10.28
N MET A 584 0.65 14.81 9.68
CA MET A 584 1.79 14.78 8.76
C MET A 584 1.83 13.52 7.88
N GLY A 585 2.51 13.61 6.73
CA GLY A 585 2.79 12.47 5.85
C GLY A 585 2.36 12.71 4.40
N GLU A 586 2.83 11.86 3.49
CA GLU A 586 2.41 11.92 2.10
C GLU A 586 1.02 11.30 1.94
N GLN A 587 0.09 12.07 1.36
CA GLN A 587 -1.28 11.62 1.15
C GLN A 587 -1.36 10.43 0.19
N PHE A 588 -2.22 9.48 0.54
CA PHE A 588 -2.51 8.25 -0.20
C PHE A 588 -1.30 7.34 -0.40
N SER A 589 -0.40 7.34 0.58
CA SER A 589 0.77 6.46 0.61
C SER A 589 0.73 5.55 1.84
N HIS A 590 0.89 4.24 1.61
CA HIS A 590 1.05 3.26 2.68
C HIS A 590 2.46 3.22 3.29
N SER A 591 3.42 3.96 2.72
CA SER A 591 4.75 4.12 3.28
C SER A 591 4.87 5.46 4.01
N SER A 592 5.57 5.45 5.15
CA SER A 592 5.95 6.72 5.79
C SER A 592 6.91 7.48 4.87
N ASP A 593 6.82 8.81 4.84
CA ASP A 593 7.75 9.64 4.08
C ASP A 593 8.95 10.09 4.94
N ARG A 594 9.92 10.77 4.33
CA ARG A 594 11.09 11.29 5.06
C ARG A 594 10.70 12.31 6.13
N PHE A 595 9.74 13.18 5.82
CA PHE A 595 9.27 14.24 6.72
C PHE A 595 8.77 13.63 8.04
N SER A 596 7.88 12.64 7.95
CA SER A 596 7.24 11.98 9.07
C SER A 596 8.25 11.20 9.91
N ARG A 597 9.15 10.45 9.27
CA ARG A 597 10.21 9.71 10.00
C ARG A 597 11.13 10.63 10.77
N VAL A 598 11.53 11.76 10.18
CA VAL A 598 12.44 12.72 10.84
C VAL A 598 11.74 13.40 12.03
N TRP A 599 10.49 13.84 11.87
CA TRP A 599 9.75 14.47 12.96
C TRP A 599 9.35 13.49 14.07
N ALA A 600 8.90 12.28 13.73
CA ALA A 600 8.60 11.24 14.72
C ALA A 600 9.83 10.93 15.57
N LYS A 601 10.99 10.72 14.93
CA LYS A 601 12.26 10.50 15.62
C LYS A 601 12.64 11.70 16.50
N ALA A 602 12.54 12.92 15.99
CA ALA A 602 12.87 14.12 16.75
C ALA A 602 11.96 14.29 17.99
N LEU A 603 10.66 14.04 17.85
CA LEU A 603 9.71 14.09 18.98
C LEU A 603 10.10 13.08 20.07
N LEU A 604 10.40 11.83 19.68
CA LEU A 604 10.85 10.81 20.60
C LEU A 604 12.16 11.21 21.29
N GLU A 605 13.15 11.70 20.55
CA GLU A 605 14.45 12.14 21.12
C GLU A 605 14.30 13.32 22.11
N GLU A 606 13.30 14.19 21.93
CA GLU A 606 13.03 15.31 22.84
C GLU A 606 12.23 14.94 24.10
N GLY A 607 11.75 13.69 24.21
CA GLY A 607 11.07 13.18 25.40
C GLY A 607 9.58 12.87 25.22
N VAL A 608 9.07 12.82 24.00
CA VAL A 608 7.75 12.21 23.72
C VAL A 608 7.88 10.68 23.86
N ASP A 609 6.86 10.02 24.39
CA ASP A 609 6.81 8.56 24.53
C ASP A 609 6.08 7.92 23.35
N ILE A 610 4.99 8.54 22.91
CA ILE A 610 4.13 8.01 21.84
C ILE A 610 3.81 9.10 20.83
N VAL A 611 4.01 8.80 19.55
CA VAL A 611 3.60 9.63 18.42
C VAL A 611 2.42 8.95 17.72
N LEU A 612 1.25 9.58 17.75
CA LEU A 612 0.04 9.11 17.06
C LEU A 612 -0.28 10.09 15.92
N ALA A 613 0.25 9.81 14.74
CA ALA A 613 0.13 10.67 13.57
C ALA A 613 -1.06 10.28 12.67
N ALA A 614 -1.50 11.23 11.85
CA ALA A 614 -2.56 11.09 10.86
C ALA A 614 -2.28 12.01 9.66
N HIS A 615 -3.22 12.19 8.70
CA HIS A 615 -3.14 12.97 7.44
C HIS A 615 -2.91 12.15 6.16
N ALA A 616 -2.20 11.02 6.25
CA ALA A 616 -1.82 10.29 5.05
C ALA A 616 -3.02 9.71 4.28
N HIS A 617 -4.24 9.71 4.83
CA HIS A 617 -5.44 9.15 4.21
C HIS A 617 -5.31 7.69 3.75
N ALA A 618 -4.31 7.00 4.31
CA ALA A 618 -3.94 5.62 4.03
C ALA A 618 -3.29 5.08 5.31
N VAL A 619 -3.54 3.80 5.63
CA VAL A 619 -2.83 3.15 6.74
C VAL A 619 -1.33 3.20 6.50
N GLN A 620 -0.56 3.51 7.54
CA GLN A 620 0.90 3.55 7.55
C GLN A 620 1.45 2.76 8.74
N PRO A 621 2.76 2.39 8.73
CA PRO A 621 3.31 1.44 9.69
C PRO A 621 3.18 1.85 11.16
N ILE A 622 3.24 0.83 12.02
CA ILE A 622 3.48 0.98 13.46
C ILE A 622 4.93 0.59 13.73
N GLU A 623 5.67 1.44 14.44
CA GLU A 623 7.08 1.21 14.73
C GLU A 623 7.41 1.45 16.20
N TYR A 624 8.22 0.56 16.77
CA TYR A 624 8.88 0.76 18.06
C TYR A 624 10.31 1.25 17.86
N HIS A 625 10.70 2.27 18.62
CA HIS A 625 12.03 2.86 18.59
C HIS A 625 12.70 2.72 19.96
N SER A 626 13.95 2.27 20.00
CA SER A 626 14.75 2.29 21.23
C SER A 626 15.43 3.66 21.36
N ILE A 627 15.09 4.39 22.42
CA ILE A 627 15.58 5.74 22.68
C ILE A 627 16.54 5.70 23.88
N PRO A 628 17.80 6.16 23.73
CA PRO A 628 18.73 6.24 24.84
C PRO A 628 18.25 7.18 25.95
N THR A 629 18.39 6.75 27.19
CA THR A 629 18.09 7.58 28.36
C THR A 629 19.40 8.15 28.97
N PRO A 630 19.36 9.31 29.64
CA PRO A 630 20.55 9.98 30.18
C PRO A 630 21.36 9.15 31.19
N ASP A 631 20.74 8.18 31.85
CA ASP A 631 21.33 7.24 32.81
C ASP A 631 22.02 6.03 32.14
N GLY A 632 22.07 6.00 30.80
CA GLY A 632 22.70 4.93 30.02
C GLY A 632 21.76 3.75 29.70
N GLY A 633 20.49 3.82 30.11
CA GLY A 633 19.44 2.88 29.73
C GLY A 633 18.87 3.12 28.32
N GLN A 634 17.80 2.40 28.01
CA GLN A 634 16.99 2.59 26.81
C GLN A 634 15.51 2.54 27.21
N ARG A 635 14.71 3.47 26.68
CA ARG A 635 13.24 3.42 26.75
C ARG A 635 12.66 3.11 25.37
N LYS A 636 11.47 2.52 25.34
CA LYS A 636 10.74 2.25 24.10
C LYS A 636 9.83 3.44 23.78
N GLY A 637 9.99 4.00 22.58
CA GLY A 637 9.05 4.93 21.98
C GLY A 637 8.16 4.25 20.94
N LEU A 638 6.93 4.72 20.78
CA LEU A 638 5.98 4.24 19.78
C LEU A 638 5.70 5.30 18.73
N VAL A 639 5.64 4.88 17.47
CA VAL A 639 5.15 5.69 16.36
C VAL A 639 4.06 4.94 15.64
N VAL A 640 2.87 5.53 15.58
CA VAL A 640 1.78 5.15 14.67
C VAL A 640 1.73 6.24 13.61
N TYR A 641 2.12 5.95 12.37
CA TYR A 641 2.24 7.00 11.35
C TYR A 641 0.90 7.48 10.80
N CYS A 642 -0.05 6.56 10.55
CA CYS A 642 -1.41 6.89 10.17
C CYS A 642 -2.30 5.65 10.27
N PRO A 643 -3.44 5.70 10.96
CA PRO A 643 -4.42 4.61 10.97
C PRO A 643 -5.39 4.67 9.77
N GLY A 644 -5.18 5.55 8.80
CA GLY A 644 -6.08 5.75 7.65
C GLY A 644 -7.27 6.67 7.94
N ASN A 645 -8.18 6.78 6.98
CA ASN A 645 -9.36 7.64 7.13
C ASN A 645 -10.45 6.94 7.92
N PHE A 646 -10.76 7.45 9.11
CA PHE A 646 -11.82 6.85 9.92
C PHE A 646 -13.21 7.17 9.33
N VAL A 647 -13.48 8.41 8.92
CA VAL A 647 -14.77 8.79 8.31
C VAL A 647 -14.50 9.52 7.01
N ASN A 648 -14.85 8.91 5.87
CA ASN A 648 -14.67 9.50 4.54
C ASN A 648 -15.51 8.77 3.47
N GLU A 649 -15.60 9.32 2.25
CA GLU A 649 -16.21 8.63 1.09
C GLU A 649 -15.21 8.26 -0.02
N TYR A 650 -13.92 8.54 0.20
CA TYR A 650 -12.87 8.33 -0.77
C TYR A 650 -12.36 6.87 -0.72
N THR A 651 -12.76 6.08 -1.71
CA THR A 651 -12.36 4.67 -1.81
C THR A 651 -11.18 4.43 -2.74
N GLU A 652 -10.80 5.41 -3.57
CA GLU A 652 -9.64 5.25 -4.47
C GLU A 652 -8.33 5.23 -3.66
N LYS A 653 -7.25 4.68 -4.24
CA LYS A 653 -5.94 4.54 -3.58
C LYS A 653 -6.01 3.97 -2.15
N ASP A 654 -6.94 3.04 -1.95
CA ASP A 654 -7.17 2.35 -0.69
C ASP A 654 -7.58 3.25 0.50
N GLY A 655 -8.19 4.41 0.24
CA GLY A 655 -8.72 5.31 1.28
C GLY A 655 -9.87 4.74 2.13
N ASP A 656 -10.40 3.57 1.75
CA ASP A 656 -11.36 2.75 2.50
C ASP A 656 -10.69 1.70 3.41
N ALA A 657 -9.37 1.64 3.46
CA ALA A 657 -8.60 0.86 4.43
C ALA A 657 -8.23 1.76 5.63
N ALA A 658 -8.71 1.40 6.81
CA ALA A 658 -8.44 2.13 8.04
C ALA A 658 -8.26 1.17 9.23
N ALA A 659 -7.96 1.71 10.41
CA ALA A 659 -7.90 0.94 11.64
C ALA A 659 -8.23 1.78 12.88
N ILE A 660 -8.60 1.08 13.95
CA ILE A 660 -8.52 1.61 15.33
C ILE A 660 -7.22 1.07 15.93
N VAL A 661 -6.40 1.95 16.50
CA VAL A 661 -5.16 1.58 17.19
C VAL A 661 -5.33 1.85 18.68
N ASN A 662 -5.23 0.82 19.50
CA ASN A 662 -5.27 0.90 20.95
C ASN A 662 -3.87 0.79 21.52
N VAL A 663 -3.43 1.80 22.26
CA VAL A 663 -2.17 1.76 23.01
C VAL A 663 -2.44 1.24 24.41
N HIS A 664 -1.69 0.22 24.84
CA HIS A 664 -1.81 -0.40 26.15
C HIS A 664 -0.68 0.05 27.08
N LEU A 665 -1.05 0.69 28.18
CA LEU A 665 -0.14 1.26 29.16
C LEU A 665 -0.30 0.57 30.52
N ASP A 666 0.83 0.21 31.12
CA ASP A 666 0.87 -0.45 32.42
C ASP A 666 0.36 0.48 33.53
N THR A 667 -0.50 -0.06 34.39
CA THR A 667 -1.11 0.66 35.52
C THR A 667 -0.46 0.31 36.86
N ALA A 668 0.44 -0.70 36.89
CA ALA A 668 1.14 -1.11 38.09
C ALA A 668 1.95 0.07 38.67
N PRO A 669 1.93 0.31 40.00
CA PRO A 669 2.56 1.49 40.60
C PRO A 669 4.04 1.69 40.26
N GLU A 670 4.81 0.61 40.11
CA GLU A 670 6.25 0.67 39.81
C GLU A 670 6.57 0.79 38.31
N GLN A 671 5.60 0.51 37.44
CA GLN A 671 5.74 0.51 35.97
C GLN A 671 4.73 1.46 35.30
N ARG A 672 4.15 2.38 36.07
CA ARG A 672 3.05 3.23 35.61
C ARG A 672 3.41 3.98 34.33
N GLY A 673 2.58 3.85 33.31
CA GLY A 673 2.81 4.49 32.01
C GLY A 673 3.76 3.74 31.09
N ARG A 674 4.35 2.61 31.52
CA ARG A 674 5.17 1.76 30.64
C ARG A 674 4.32 1.23 29.48
N LEU A 675 4.86 1.33 28.28
CA LEU A 675 4.23 0.81 27.07
C LEU A 675 4.33 -0.73 27.02
N LEU A 676 3.18 -1.40 27.06
CA LEU A 676 3.08 -2.87 26.94
C LEU A 676 2.98 -3.30 25.47
N GLY A 677 2.32 -2.50 24.65
CA GLY A 677 2.20 -2.72 23.22
C GLY A 677 0.99 -2.01 22.63
N VAL A 678 0.58 -2.42 21.42
CA VAL A 678 -0.65 -1.95 20.79
C VAL A 678 -1.54 -3.11 20.37
N SER A 679 -2.85 -2.88 20.37
CA SER A 679 -3.79 -3.72 19.63
C SER A 679 -4.42 -2.95 18.47
N LEU A 680 -4.69 -3.66 17.38
CA LEU A 680 -5.18 -3.12 16.12
C LEU A 680 -6.54 -3.74 15.78
N VAL A 681 -7.48 -2.91 15.33
CA VAL A 681 -8.76 -3.35 14.74
C VAL A 681 -8.82 -2.85 13.31
N PRO A 682 -8.58 -3.72 12.30
CA PRO A 682 -8.74 -3.35 10.90
C PRO A 682 -10.18 -2.97 10.58
N LEU A 683 -10.36 -1.87 9.86
CA LEU A 683 -11.64 -1.34 9.42
C LEU A 683 -11.70 -1.30 7.90
N TRP A 684 -12.85 -1.65 7.36
CA TRP A 684 -13.25 -1.34 6.00
C TRP A 684 -14.29 -0.22 6.02
N ILE A 685 -14.05 0.85 5.27
CA ILE A 685 -15.02 1.94 5.15
C ILE A 685 -16.04 1.56 4.07
N GLN A 686 -17.19 1.08 4.50
CA GLN A 686 -18.29 0.74 3.61
C GLN A 686 -18.93 2.01 3.06
N ARG A 687 -18.84 2.18 1.74
CA ARG A 687 -19.60 3.19 1.00
C ARG A 687 -21.00 2.66 0.66
N ARG A 688 -22.03 3.44 0.97
CA ARG A 688 -23.42 3.11 0.63
C ARG A 688 -23.95 4.04 -0.46
N ILE A 689 -24.86 3.53 -1.30
CA ILE A 689 -25.58 4.34 -2.30
C ILE A 689 -26.53 5.31 -1.60
N ALA A 690 -27.19 4.84 -0.53
CA ALA A 690 -28.05 5.63 0.34
C ALA A 690 -27.55 5.49 1.78
N GLY A 691 -27.40 6.63 2.48
CA GLY A 691 -26.92 6.70 3.85
C GLY A 691 -25.45 7.11 4.00
N GLN A 692 -25.02 7.20 5.27
CA GLN A 692 -23.67 7.56 5.66
C GLN A 692 -22.65 6.44 5.36
N PRO A 693 -21.38 6.77 5.09
CA PRO A 693 -20.32 5.77 5.12
C PRO A 693 -20.18 5.17 6.52
N ARG A 694 -19.92 3.86 6.58
CA ARG A 694 -19.79 3.11 7.84
C ARG A 694 -18.37 2.54 7.95
N PRO A 695 -17.59 2.90 8.97
CA PRO A 695 -16.38 2.18 9.32
C PRO A 695 -16.79 0.85 9.95
N VAL A 696 -16.53 -0.26 9.26
CA VAL A 696 -16.95 -1.60 9.68
C VAL A 696 -15.71 -2.40 10.08
N PRO A 697 -15.60 -2.90 11.31
CA PRO A 697 -14.54 -3.82 11.70
C PRO A 697 -14.56 -5.07 10.81
N VAL A 698 -13.40 -5.44 10.23
CA VAL A 698 -13.30 -6.61 9.36
C VAL A 698 -13.78 -7.87 10.08
N TYR A 699 -13.46 -8.01 11.37
CA TYR A 699 -13.93 -9.13 12.18
C TYR A 699 -15.46 -9.22 12.25
N ALA A 700 -16.16 -8.10 12.40
CA ALA A 700 -17.62 -8.07 12.46
C ALA A 700 -18.25 -8.62 11.17
N THR A 701 -17.63 -8.35 10.00
CA THR A 701 -18.12 -8.87 8.71
C THR A 701 -18.10 -10.40 8.61
N VAL A 702 -17.29 -11.06 9.45
CA VAL A 702 -17.18 -12.53 9.52
C VAL A 702 -18.00 -13.08 10.67
N ALA A 703 -18.01 -12.39 11.81
CA ALA A 703 -18.61 -12.85 13.06
C ALA A 703 -20.12 -12.57 13.17
N ASP A 704 -20.64 -11.56 12.48
CA ASP A 704 -22.06 -11.18 12.50
C ASP A 704 -22.77 -11.68 11.22
N PRO A 705 -23.67 -12.68 11.32
CA PRO A 705 -24.41 -13.21 10.19
C PRO A 705 -25.34 -12.19 9.51
N GLU A 706 -25.91 -11.24 10.26
CA GLU A 706 -26.81 -10.21 9.71
C GLU A 706 -26.02 -9.23 8.85
N LEU A 707 -24.89 -8.73 9.38
CA LEU A 707 -23.97 -7.88 8.62
C LEU A 707 -23.39 -8.63 7.41
N ARG A 708 -23.04 -9.91 7.57
CA ARG A 708 -22.52 -10.73 6.45
C ARG A 708 -23.53 -10.87 5.31
N ALA A 709 -24.82 -10.91 5.62
CA ALA A 709 -25.89 -11.01 4.63
C ALA A 709 -26.08 -9.71 3.83
N GLU A 710 -25.69 -8.55 4.38
CA GLU A 710 -25.69 -7.27 3.66
C GLU A 710 -24.53 -7.14 2.65
N ILE A 711 -23.47 -7.95 2.79
CA ILE A 711 -22.22 -7.79 2.05
C ILE A 711 -22.25 -8.59 0.74
N SER A 712 -22.13 -7.86 -0.38
CA SER A 712 -22.02 -8.46 -1.71
C SER A 712 -20.70 -9.20 -1.92
N GLY A 713 -20.64 -10.09 -2.92
CA GLY A 713 -19.40 -10.79 -3.26
C GLY A 713 -18.26 -9.87 -3.74
N LEU A 714 -18.57 -8.67 -4.24
CA LEU A 714 -17.56 -7.67 -4.60
C LEU A 714 -17.01 -6.95 -3.36
N GLU A 715 -17.88 -6.58 -2.42
CA GLU A 715 -17.47 -6.01 -1.14
C GLU A 715 -16.66 -7.02 -0.32
N TRP A 716 -17.06 -8.29 -0.32
CA TRP A 716 -16.30 -9.35 0.35
C TRP A 716 -14.85 -9.44 -0.14
N LYS A 717 -14.65 -9.45 -1.46
CA LYS A 717 -13.28 -9.41 -2.04
C LYS A 717 -12.51 -8.16 -1.63
N ARG A 718 -13.21 -7.02 -1.51
CA ARG A 718 -12.58 -5.79 -1.05
C ARG A 718 -12.21 -5.85 0.43
N ILE A 719 -13.05 -6.45 1.27
CA ILE A 719 -12.78 -6.68 2.69
C ILE A 719 -11.54 -7.57 2.85
N GLU A 720 -11.43 -8.65 2.08
CA GLU A 720 -10.23 -9.52 2.06
C GLU A 720 -8.96 -8.72 1.70
N GLU A 721 -9.06 -7.86 0.70
CA GLU A 721 -7.95 -7.00 0.27
C GLU A 721 -7.58 -5.94 1.31
N VAL A 722 -8.58 -5.23 1.87
CA VAL A 722 -8.40 -4.23 2.92
C VAL A 722 -7.76 -4.88 4.15
N HIS A 723 -8.26 -6.04 4.57
CA HIS A 723 -7.69 -6.78 5.69
C HIS A 723 -6.19 -7.03 5.49
N ARG A 724 -5.84 -7.58 4.32
CA ARG A 724 -4.45 -7.88 3.95
C ARG A 724 -3.59 -6.63 3.87
N ILE A 725 -4.10 -5.51 3.34
CA ILE A 725 -3.40 -4.23 3.27
C ILE A 725 -3.10 -3.72 4.68
N VAL A 726 -4.13 -3.63 5.53
CA VAL A 726 -4.00 -3.10 6.89
C VAL A 726 -3.00 -3.91 7.70
N THR A 727 -3.10 -5.23 7.71
CA THR A 727 -2.15 -6.06 8.48
C THR A 727 -0.75 -6.03 7.89
N LYS A 728 -0.60 -6.06 6.55
CA LYS A 728 0.72 -5.97 5.90
C LYS A 728 1.42 -4.67 6.27
N VAL A 729 0.72 -3.55 6.20
CA VAL A 729 1.29 -2.22 6.41
C VAL A 729 1.53 -1.96 7.90
N MET A 730 0.55 -2.22 8.76
CA MET A 730 0.62 -1.83 10.16
C MET A 730 1.29 -2.88 11.07
N LEU A 731 1.18 -4.16 10.75
CA LEU A 731 1.79 -5.26 11.53
C LEU A 731 3.06 -5.82 10.88
N GLY A 732 3.36 -5.42 9.64
CA GLY A 732 4.47 -5.96 8.86
C GLY A 732 4.20 -7.36 8.28
N THR A 733 2.95 -7.86 8.35
CA THR A 733 2.62 -9.20 7.86
C THR A 733 1.23 -9.28 7.20
N PRO A 734 1.12 -9.75 5.95
CA PRO A 734 -0.18 -9.92 5.30
C PRO A 734 -0.91 -11.11 5.92
N LEU A 735 -2.11 -10.88 6.45
CA LEU A 735 -2.97 -11.93 7.00
C LEU A 735 -4.16 -12.14 6.06
N THR A 736 -4.61 -13.39 5.96
CA THR A 736 -5.78 -13.75 5.16
C THR A 736 -7.05 -13.65 6.01
N ILE A 737 -8.21 -13.64 5.35
CA ILE A 737 -9.51 -13.58 6.04
C ILE A 737 -9.76 -14.79 6.96
N ASP A 738 -9.09 -15.92 6.73
CA ASP A 738 -9.14 -17.10 7.61
C ASP A 738 -8.40 -16.89 8.94
N GLN A 739 -7.52 -15.90 9.02
CA GLN A 739 -6.77 -15.51 10.22
C GLN A 739 -7.43 -14.34 10.94
N VAL A 740 -8.69 -14.03 10.63
CA VAL A 740 -9.39 -12.88 11.18
C VAL A 740 -9.56 -13.00 12.70
N GLN A 741 -9.25 -11.93 13.42
CA GLN A 741 -9.37 -11.82 14.86
C GLN A 741 -10.05 -10.49 15.20
N GLU A 742 -10.73 -10.44 16.35
CA GLU A 742 -11.34 -9.20 16.85
C GLU A 742 -10.29 -8.10 17.03
N ARG A 743 -9.10 -8.48 17.52
CA ARG A 743 -7.94 -7.60 17.75
C ARG A 743 -6.64 -8.31 17.44
N TYR A 744 -5.70 -7.59 16.85
CA TYR A 744 -4.34 -8.06 16.55
C TYR A 744 -3.35 -7.35 17.47
N TYR A 745 -2.43 -8.09 18.09
CA TYR A 745 -1.50 -7.51 19.06
C TYR A 745 -0.13 -7.32 18.42
N TYR A 746 0.46 -6.13 18.57
CA TYR A 746 1.80 -5.82 18.08
C TYR A 746 2.64 -5.34 19.27
N LEU A 747 3.57 -6.18 19.71
CA LEU A 747 4.33 -5.99 20.94
C LEU A 747 5.76 -5.50 20.64
N PRO A 748 6.39 -4.74 21.57
CA PRO A 748 7.73 -4.18 21.37
C PRO A 748 8.85 -5.19 21.09
N ASP A 749 8.72 -6.41 21.61
CA ASP A 749 9.82 -7.39 21.62
C ASP A 749 9.66 -8.51 20.58
N CYS A 750 8.43 -8.86 20.20
CA CYS A 750 8.16 -9.94 19.24
C CYS A 750 7.37 -9.49 17.99
N GLY A 751 7.03 -8.20 17.87
CA GLY A 751 6.18 -7.70 16.79
C GLY A 751 4.77 -8.28 16.88
N TYR A 752 4.22 -8.72 15.74
CA TYR A 752 2.87 -9.28 15.71
C TYR A 752 2.79 -10.59 16.49
N ALA A 753 1.91 -10.60 17.50
CA ALA A 753 1.52 -11.76 18.28
C ALA A 753 0.04 -12.08 18.02
N ARG A 754 -0.23 -13.30 17.57
CA ARG A 754 -1.60 -13.80 17.40
C ARG A 754 -2.19 -14.23 18.73
N VAL A 755 -3.50 -14.13 18.86
CA VAL A 755 -4.23 -14.76 19.96
C VAL A 755 -4.35 -16.27 19.65
N PRO A 756 -4.20 -17.15 20.66
CA PRO A 756 -4.63 -18.54 20.51
C PRO A 756 -6.07 -18.61 20.01
N LEU A 757 -6.43 -19.63 19.22
CA LEU A 757 -7.84 -19.86 18.90
C LEU A 757 -8.61 -20.24 20.16
N GLU A 758 -9.44 -19.33 20.64
CA GLU A 758 -10.33 -19.57 21.79
C GLU A 758 -11.64 -20.26 21.39
N THR A 759 -11.91 -20.42 20.08
CA THR A 759 -13.10 -21.12 19.60
C THR A 759 -13.12 -22.56 20.07
N ARG A 760 -14.09 -22.88 20.94
CA ARG A 760 -14.49 -24.26 21.20
C ARG A 760 -14.97 -24.89 19.91
N LEU A 761 -14.65 -26.16 19.74
CA LEU A 761 -15.39 -27.01 18.81
C LEU A 761 -16.88 -26.86 19.10
N ALA A 762 -17.70 -26.75 18.06
CA ALA A 762 -19.05 -26.17 18.12
C ALA A 762 -20.10 -26.99 18.91
N ARG A 763 -19.69 -28.02 19.66
CA ARG A 763 -20.55 -28.81 20.55
C ARG A 763 -19.74 -29.38 21.73
N ASP A 764 -20.20 -29.15 22.96
CA ASP A 764 -19.77 -29.93 24.13
C ASP A 764 -20.21 -31.38 23.90
N ILE A 765 -19.26 -32.32 23.91
CA ILE A 765 -19.53 -33.73 23.61
C ILE A 765 -19.70 -34.55 24.89
N ASP A 766 -20.68 -35.45 24.88
CA ASP A 766 -20.72 -36.57 25.82
C ASP A 766 -19.71 -37.63 25.34
N PRO A 767 -18.66 -37.96 26.12
CA PRO A 767 -17.67 -38.98 25.75
C PRO A 767 -18.30 -40.33 25.38
N GLU A 768 -19.53 -40.60 25.85
CA GLU A 768 -20.28 -41.81 25.48
C GLU A 768 -20.66 -41.87 23.99
N GLU A 769 -20.76 -40.74 23.29
CA GLU A 769 -21.05 -40.69 21.85
C GLU A 769 -19.82 -41.06 20.98
N LEU A 770 -18.61 -41.01 21.55
CA LEU A 770 -17.37 -41.29 20.83
C LEU A 770 -17.16 -42.78 20.59
N ASP A 771 -16.52 -43.12 19.47
CA ASP A 771 -16.02 -44.48 19.28
C ASP A 771 -14.88 -44.80 20.27
N ALA A 772 -14.55 -46.08 20.44
CA ALA A 772 -13.64 -46.53 21.48
C ALA A 772 -12.26 -45.83 21.44
N GLU A 773 -11.67 -45.65 20.25
CA GLU A 773 -10.36 -45.01 20.12
C GLU A 773 -10.43 -43.50 20.38
N ARG A 774 -11.47 -42.82 19.86
CA ARG A 774 -11.68 -41.39 20.13
C ARG A 774 -12.02 -41.12 21.58
N ARG A 775 -12.74 -42.02 22.25
CA ARG A 775 -13.01 -41.93 23.69
C ARG A 775 -11.71 -42.06 24.50
N ARG A 776 -10.87 -43.06 24.19
CA ARG A 776 -9.53 -43.19 24.79
C ARG A 776 -8.69 -41.92 24.59
N PHE A 777 -8.77 -41.30 23.40
CA PHE A 777 -8.06 -40.06 23.12
C PHE A 777 -8.60 -38.87 23.92
N TYR A 778 -9.92 -38.72 23.98
CA TYR A 778 -10.59 -37.67 24.75
C TYR A 778 -10.24 -37.77 26.24
N GLU A 779 -10.33 -38.97 26.82
CA GLU A 779 -9.94 -39.24 28.21
C GLU A 779 -8.44 -38.95 28.43
N ALA A 780 -7.59 -39.34 27.47
CA ALA A 780 -6.17 -39.03 27.54
C ALA A 780 -5.89 -37.52 27.56
N LEU A 781 -6.60 -36.73 26.75
CA LEU A 781 -6.48 -35.27 26.75
C LEU A 781 -7.03 -34.64 28.04
N ALA A 782 -8.15 -35.16 28.57
CA ALA A 782 -8.79 -34.67 29.78
C ALA A 782 -7.94 -34.88 31.04
N GLU A 783 -7.25 -36.00 31.11
CA GLU A 783 -6.41 -36.37 32.26
C GLU A 783 -4.98 -35.82 32.18
N SER A 784 -4.56 -35.31 31.02
CA SER A 784 -3.21 -34.80 30.81
C SER A 784 -3.06 -33.35 31.26
N LYS A 785 -1.98 -33.05 31.98
CA LYS A 785 -1.55 -31.68 32.29
C LYS A 785 -0.71 -31.10 31.16
N ARG A 786 0.00 -31.95 30.41
CA ARG A 786 0.83 -31.52 29.28
C ARG A 786 0.78 -32.52 28.14
N THR A 787 0.49 -32.00 26.94
CA THR A 787 0.40 -32.77 25.71
C THR A 787 1.39 -32.23 24.68
N VAL A 788 2.23 -33.09 24.13
CA VAL A 788 3.21 -32.73 23.09
C VAL A 788 2.70 -33.18 21.72
N MET A 789 2.63 -32.24 20.79
CA MET A 789 2.21 -32.46 19.41
C MET A 789 3.45 -32.57 18.50
N LEU A 790 3.74 -33.78 18.02
CA LEU A 790 4.82 -34.07 17.08
C LEU A 790 4.25 -34.21 15.67
N GLY A 791 4.89 -33.64 14.65
CA GLY A 791 4.42 -33.79 13.28
C GLY A 791 5.02 -32.80 12.30
N ASP A 792 4.46 -32.77 11.10
CA ASP A 792 5.02 -31.96 10.01
C ASP A 792 4.50 -30.50 9.98
N SER A 793 4.55 -29.86 8.81
CA SER A 793 4.05 -28.50 8.57
C SER A 793 2.58 -28.29 8.93
N ILE A 794 1.76 -29.34 8.94
CA ILE A 794 0.34 -29.28 9.29
C ILE A 794 0.17 -29.16 10.81
N THR A 795 1.02 -29.84 11.57
CA THR A 795 1.09 -29.70 13.03
C THR A 795 1.73 -28.37 13.41
N ALA A 796 2.78 -27.96 12.70
CA ALA A 796 3.44 -26.67 12.90
C ALA A 796 2.55 -25.46 12.54
N GLY A 797 1.62 -25.63 11.58
CA GLY A 797 0.88 -24.51 10.98
C GLY A 797 1.75 -23.61 10.11
N SER A 798 2.83 -24.12 9.52
CA SER A 798 3.87 -23.27 8.92
C SER A 798 3.39 -22.48 7.69
N LYS A 799 2.29 -22.92 7.05
CA LYS A 799 1.67 -22.24 5.90
C LYS A 799 0.47 -21.36 6.23
N ASN A 800 0.00 -21.36 7.48
CA ASN A 800 -1.21 -20.63 7.86
C ASN A 800 -0.96 -19.62 9.00
N GLY A 801 0.30 -19.30 9.33
CA GLY A 801 0.66 -18.34 10.38
C GLY A 801 0.94 -18.99 11.74
N GLY A 802 1.14 -20.31 11.78
CA GLY A 802 1.44 -21.07 12.99
C GLY A 802 0.20 -21.63 13.68
N TYR A 803 -0.93 -21.76 12.98
CA TYR A 803 -2.14 -22.37 13.53
C TYR A 803 -2.11 -23.89 13.34
N GLY A 804 -1.80 -24.60 14.41
CA GLY A 804 -1.79 -26.07 14.41
C GLY A 804 -3.20 -26.63 14.33
N TRP A 805 -3.37 -27.77 13.64
CA TRP A 805 -4.69 -28.40 13.48
C TRP A 805 -5.38 -28.79 14.81
N PHE A 806 -4.63 -28.88 15.90
CA PHE A 806 -5.12 -29.26 17.23
C PHE A 806 -5.60 -28.06 18.05
N GLU A 807 -5.38 -26.81 17.61
CA GLU A 807 -5.74 -25.63 18.40
C GLU A 807 -7.22 -25.56 18.79
N PRO A 808 -8.19 -25.86 17.90
CA PRO A 808 -9.59 -25.93 18.30
C PRO A 808 -9.89 -26.94 19.41
N ILE A 809 -9.07 -28.01 19.54
CA ILE A 809 -9.20 -29.01 20.61
C ILE A 809 -8.76 -28.42 21.96
N MET A 810 -7.79 -27.51 21.97
CA MET A 810 -7.24 -26.92 23.19
C MET A 810 -8.32 -26.23 24.03
N GLY A 811 -9.31 -25.59 23.37
CA GLY A 811 -10.42 -24.92 24.04
C GLY A 811 -11.32 -25.84 24.88
N LEU A 812 -11.29 -27.16 24.64
CA LEU A 812 -12.00 -28.16 25.45
C LEU A 812 -11.23 -28.58 26.71
N PHE A 813 -9.91 -28.36 26.73
CA PHE A 813 -9.00 -28.82 27.79
C PHE A 813 -8.12 -27.67 28.31
N PRO A 814 -8.70 -26.63 28.95
CA PRO A 814 -7.98 -25.42 29.34
C PRO A 814 -6.86 -25.65 30.38
N GLU A 815 -6.94 -26.75 31.13
CA GLU A 815 -5.93 -27.17 32.12
C GLU A 815 -4.77 -27.97 31.51
N ASN A 816 -4.91 -28.42 30.26
CA ASN A 816 -3.88 -29.16 29.55
C ASN A 816 -3.00 -28.19 28.74
N GLN A 817 -1.70 -28.21 28.99
CA GLN A 817 -0.72 -27.42 28.25
C GLN A 817 -0.31 -28.15 26.97
N PHE A 818 -0.75 -27.64 25.82
CA PHE A 818 -0.32 -28.15 24.52
C PHE A 818 1.01 -27.53 24.09
N VAL A 819 1.93 -28.36 23.63
CA VAL A 819 3.26 -27.94 23.14
C VAL A 819 3.38 -28.35 21.68
N ASN A 820 3.51 -27.38 20.79
CA ASN A 820 3.74 -27.63 19.37
C ASN A 820 5.22 -27.91 19.12
N ARG A 821 5.54 -29.12 18.66
CA ARG A 821 6.89 -29.52 18.21
C ARG A 821 6.89 -29.87 16.72
N GLY A 822 5.90 -29.40 15.97
CA GLY A 822 5.83 -29.65 14.54
C GLY A 822 6.93 -28.96 13.74
N VAL A 823 7.44 -29.61 12.70
CA VAL A 823 8.51 -29.10 11.83
C VAL A 823 8.11 -29.19 10.36
N GLY A 824 8.29 -28.08 9.62
CA GLY A 824 7.95 -28.03 8.19
C GLY A 824 8.76 -29.02 7.36
N GLY A 825 8.08 -29.77 6.48
CA GLY A 825 8.71 -30.76 5.59
C GLY A 825 9.19 -32.05 6.26
N GLU A 826 8.89 -32.23 7.54
CA GLU A 826 9.32 -33.40 8.33
C GLU A 826 8.74 -34.72 7.79
N THR A 827 9.57 -35.76 7.81
CA THR A 827 9.22 -37.16 7.54
C THR A 827 9.40 -38.00 8.80
N THR A 828 9.01 -39.28 8.76
CA THR A 828 9.29 -40.19 9.88
C THR A 828 10.78 -40.37 10.17
N GLU A 829 11.65 -40.26 9.16
CA GLU A 829 13.10 -40.40 9.35
C GLU A 829 13.68 -39.14 10.00
N THR A 830 13.33 -37.95 9.50
CA THR A 830 13.92 -36.69 10.01
C THR A 830 13.44 -36.36 11.42
N LEU A 831 12.21 -36.74 11.79
CA LEU A 831 11.71 -36.57 13.16
C LEU A 831 12.62 -37.27 14.18
N LEU A 832 13.15 -38.46 13.84
CA LEU A 832 14.00 -39.24 14.74
C LEU A 832 15.34 -38.56 15.07
N ASP A 833 15.80 -37.63 14.23
CA ASP A 833 17.07 -36.92 14.39
C ASP A 833 17.05 -35.95 15.57
N HIS A 834 15.89 -35.40 15.92
CA HIS A 834 15.73 -34.45 17.02
C HIS A 834 14.73 -34.89 18.08
N LEU A 835 14.07 -36.05 17.91
CA LEU A 835 13.07 -36.55 18.85
C LEU A 835 13.57 -36.60 20.30
N ASP A 836 14.84 -36.95 20.54
CA ASP A 836 15.43 -37.02 21.88
C ASP A 836 15.36 -35.68 22.63
N ARG A 837 15.45 -34.56 21.90
CA ARG A 837 15.28 -33.21 22.45
C ARG A 837 13.81 -32.93 22.74
N ASP A 838 12.92 -33.33 21.86
CA ASP A 838 11.50 -32.95 21.94
C ASP A 838 10.72 -33.77 22.98
N VAL A 839 11.24 -34.95 23.36
CA VAL A 839 10.70 -35.79 24.46
C VAL A 839 11.40 -35.56 25.81
N ALA A 840 12.37 -34.65 25.87
CA ALA A 840 13.15 -34.37 27.09
C ALA A 840 12.31 -33.71 28.18
N GLU A 841 11.31 -32.92 27.81
CA GLU A 841 10.38 -32.30 28.74
C GLU A 841 9.25 -33.28 29.12
N PRO A 842 8.88 -33.40 30.41
CA PRO A 842 7.79 -34.28 30.83
C PRO A 842 6.47 -33.97 30.14
N ALA A 843 5.76 -35.00 29.70
CA ALA A 843 4.42 -34.90 29.13
C ALA A 843 3.61 -36.16 29.43
N ASP A 844 2.31 -36.01 29.62
CA ASP A 844 1.38 -37.12 29.93
C ASP A 844 0.86 -37.81 28.65
N LEU A 845 0.93 -37.10 27.53
CA LEU A 845 0.47 -37.55 26.21
C LEU A 845 1.36 -37.00 25.09
N PHE A 846 1.76 -37.89 24.19
CA PHE A 846 2.38 -37.54 22.91
C PHE A 846 1.42 -37.86 21.77
N VAL A 847 1.14 -36.88 20.92
CA VAL A 847 0.34 -37.05 19.70
C VAL A 847 1.26 -36.92 18.49
N VAL A 848 1.32 -37.96 17.66
CA VAL A 848 2.22 -38.04 16.51
C VAL A 848 1.40 -38.02 15.22
N ALA A 849 1.55 -36.96 14.43
CA ALA A 849 0.89 -36.75 13.15
C ALA A 849 1.93 -36.47 12.05
N VAL A 850 2.51 -37.53 11.49
CA VAL A 850 3.60 -37.49 10.49
C VAL A 850 3.41 -38.58 9.44
N GLY A 851 4.07 -38.44 8.29
CA GLY A 851 4.07 -39.45 7.22
C GLY A 851 3.58 -38.95 5.86
N ALA A 852 2.97 -37.76 5.81
CA ALA A 852 2.50 -37.18 4.55
C ALA A 852 3.69 -36.95 3.60
N ASN A 853 4.80 -36.43 4.12
CA ASN A 853 5.99 -36.16 3.32
C ASN A 853 6.75 -37.42 2.89
N ASP A 854 6.71 -38.52 3.66
CA ASP A 854 7.23 -39.83 3.25
C ASP A 854 6.56 -40.34 1.97
N VAL A 855 5.26 -40.07 1.81
CA VAL A 855 4.49 -40.42 0.59
C VAL A 855 4.67 -39.37 -0.51
N ARG A 856 4.73 -38.08 -0.18
CA ARG A 856 4.80 -36.99 -1.17
C ARG A 856 6.16 -36.89 -1.84
N TYR A 857 7.22 -36.76 -1.04
CA TYR A 857 8.55 -36.42 -1.55
C TYR A 857 9.25 -37.59 -2.21
N ARG A 858 9.01 -38.83 -1.72
CA ARG A 858 9.59 -40.07 -2.25
C ARG A 858 11.11 -39.98 -2.46
N ASP A 859 11.79 -39.28 -1.56
CA ASP A 859 13.23 -39.07 -1.62
C ASP A 859 13.92 -40.05 -0.67
N PRO A 860 14.67 -41.04 -1.16
CA PRO A 860 15.31 -42.05 -0.30
C PRO A 860 16.35 -41.48 0.66
N ALA A 861 16.78 -40.21 0.51
CA ALA A 861 17.71 -39.57 1.45
C ALA A 861 17.03 -39.15 2.76
N ILE A 862 15.73 -38.88 2.73
CA ILE A 862 14.98 -38.31 3.86
C ILE A 862 13.64 -39.00 4.12
N CYS A 863 13.14 -39.84 3.21
CA CYS A 863 11.85 -40.54 3.33
C CYS A 863 12.05 -42.02 3.52
N THR A 864 11.15 -42.63 4.27
CA THR A 864 10.98 -44.08 4.19
C THR A 864 10.30 -44.47 2.88
N MET A 865 10.87 -45.45 2.18
CA MET A 865 10.42 -45.81 0.83
C MET A 865 9.45 -46.99 0.80
N THR A 866 9.30 -47.72 1.91
CA THR A 866 8.42 -48.90 1.99
C THR A 866 7.54 -48.87 3.24
N PRO A 867 6.34 -49.48 3.21
CA PRO A 867 5.48 -49.58 4.39
C PRO A 867 6.18 -50.26 5.57
N ASP A 868 6.96 -51.32 5.36
CA ASP A 868 7.70 -51.99 6.45
C ASP A 868 8.73 -51.07 7.12
N ALA A 869 9.41 -50.23 6.33
CA ALA A 869 10.37 -49.28 6.86
C ALA A 869 9.65 -48.13 7.59
N PHE A 870 8.47 -47.71 7.11
CA PHE A 870 7.59 -46.79 7.83
C PHE A 870 7.16 -47.36 9.18
N ALA A 871 6.73 -48.64 9.23
CA ALA A 871 6.39 -49.34 10.47
C ALA A 871 7.53 -49.29 11.50
N ARG A 872 8.75 -49.65 11.06
CA ARG A 872 9.94 -49.64 11.93
C ARG A 872 10.27 -48.26 12.47
N ASN A 873 10.07 -47.20 11.68
CA ASN A 873 10.29 -45.84 12.15
C ASN A 873 9.25 -45.43 13.20
N LEU A 874 7.97 -45.78 13.00
CA LEU A 874 6.92 -45.53 14.00
C LEU A 874 7.20 -46.27 15.32
N GLU A 875 7.65 -47.52 15.24
CA GLU A 875 8.09 -48.30 16.41
C GLU A 875 9.29 -47.65 17.11
N ARG A 876 10.28 -47.15 16.35
CA ARG A 876 11.44 -46.41 16.90
C ARG A 876 11.01 -45.11 17.59
N ILE A 877 10.09 -44.36 16.99
CA ILE A 877 9.53 -43.14 17.58
C ILE A 877 8.87 -43.47 18.92
N ALA A 878 7.97 -44.47 18.94
CA ALA A 878 7.27 -44.87 20.16
C ALA A 878 8.23 -45.43 21.23
N ALA A 879 9.25 -46.19 20.83
CA ALA A 879 10.27 -46.71 21.73
C ALA A 879 11.10 -45.59 22.37
N LYS A 880 11.49 -44.55 21.60
CA LYS A 880 12.19 -43.38 22.13
C LYS A 880 11.31 -42.59 23.11
N ILE A 881 10.05 -42.38 22.78
CA ILE A 881 9.09 -41.72 23.69
C ILE A 881 8.96 -42.52 25.00
N ARG A 882 8.70 -43.83 24.92
CA ARG A 882 8.59 -44.69 26.12
C ARG A 882 9.88 -44.76 26.95
N ALA A 883 11.04 -44.71 26.29
CA ALA A 883 12.32 -44.72 27.00
C ALA A 883 12.53 -43.42 27.79
N ALA A 884 12.08 -42.27 27.26
CA ALA A 884 12.18 -40.98 27.93
C ALA A 884 11.06 -40.76 28.96
N GLN A 885 9.83 -41.19 28.64
CA GLN A 885 8.61 -40.95 29.41
C GLN A 885 7.78 -42.25 29.51
N PRO A 886 8.13 -43.19 30.43
CA PRO A 886 7.53 -44.52 30.49
C PRO A 886 6.02 -44.54 30.73
N ASP A 887 5.50 -43.56 31.46
CA ASP A 887 4.08 -43.46 31.82
C ASP A 887 3.26 -42.63 30.82
N ALA A 888 3.90 -42.03 29.81
CA ALA A 888 3.22 -41.20 28.84
C ALA A 888 2.38 -42.04 27.86
N ARG A 889 1.17 -41.57 27.60
CA ARG A 889 0.30 -42.14 26.55
C ARG A 889 0.79 -41.69 25.17
N ILE A 890 0.55 -42.52 24.16
CA ILE A 890 0.94 -42.22 22.77
C ILE A 890 -0.29 -42.41 21.87
N ALA A 891 -0.58 -41.38 21.09
CA ALA A 891 -1.61 -41.39 20.06
C ALA A 891 -0.98 -41.10 18.70
N PHE A 892 -1.32 -41.91 17.69
CA PHE A 892 -0.96 -41.67 16.31
C PHE A 892 -2.17 -41.23 15.51
N VAL A 893 -1.98 -40.19 14.71
CA VAL A 893 -2.96 -39.75 13.71
C VAL A 893 -2.55 -40.33 12.36
N ASN A 894 -3.53 -40.79 11.60
CA ASN A 894 -3.32 -41.31 10.25
C ASN A 894 -2.62 -40.31 9.32
N VAL A 895 -1.92 -40.84 8.32
CA VAL A 895 -1.20 -40.05 7.29
C VAL A 895 -2.16 -39.11 6.58
N TRP A 896 -1.86 -37.81 6.64
CA TRP A 896 -2.66 -36.75 6.03
C TRP A 896 -2.73 -36.84 4.49
N LEU A 897 -3.80 -36.31 3.91
CA LEU A 897 -4.07 -36.34 2.47
C LEU A 897 -3.48 -35.11 1.76
N ALA A 898 -2.78 -35.36 0.66
CA ALA A 898 -2.49 -34.32 -0.35
C ALA A 898 -3.49 -34.44 -1.52
N TYR A 899 -3.87 -33.33 -2.12
CA TYR A 899 -4.78 -33.27 -3.28
C TYR A 899 -4.01 -33.27 -4.61
N ASP A 900 -4.72 -33.48 -5.71
CA ASP A 900 -4.16 -33.84 -7.02
C ASP A 900 -3.21 -32.81 -7.63
N ASN A 901 -3.35 -31.55 -7.26
CA ASN A 901 -2.51 -30.45 -7.73
C ASN A 901 -1.31 -30.14 -6.81
N ASP A 902 -1.04 -30.98 -5.81
CA ASP A 902 0.15 -30.83 -4.96
C ASP A 902 1.45 -31.00 -5.77
N ARG A 903 2.13 -29.87 -6.04
CA ARG A 903 3.37 -29.81 -6.81
C ARG A 903 4.54 -30.61 -6.23
N PHE A 904 4.48 -30.95 -4.95
CA PHE A 904 5.55 -31.70 -4.28
C PHE A 904 5.34 -33.22 -4.34
N SER A 905 4.15 -33.68 -4.72
CA SER A 905 3.89 -35.11 -4.87
C SER A 905 4.63 -35.67 -6.09
N ARG A 906 5.49 -36.68 -5.87
CA ARG A 906 6.18 -37.40 -6.96
C ARG A 906 5.33 -38.51 -7.59
N LEU A 907 4.15 -38.79 -7.04
CA LEU A 907 3.29 -39.89 -7.45
C LEU A 907 2.02 -39.39 -8.14
N PRO A 908 1.52 -40.09 -9.17
CA PRO A 908 0.18 -39.86 -9.68
C PRO A 908 -0.88 -40.06 -8.57
N PRO A 909 -2.01 -39.33 -8.59
CA PRO A 909 -3.05 -39.37 -7.55
C PRO A 909 -3.47 -40.79 -7.12
N GLU A 910 -3.78 -41.67 -8.08
CA GLU A 910 -4.19 -43.05 -7.78
C GLU A 910 -3.12 -43.85 -7.01
N LYS A 911 -1.84 -43.67 -7.37
CA LYS A 911 -0.72 -44.36 -6.71
C LYS A 911 -0.42 -43.76 -5.35
N ARG A 912 -0.52 -42.44 -5.23
CA ARG A 912 -0.39 -41.71 -3.95
C ARG A 912 -1.44 -42.22 -2.98
N ASP A 913 -2.71 -42.23 -3.37
CA ASP A 913 -3.82 -42.61 -2.52
C ASP A 913 -3.77 -44.08 -2.10
N ALA A 914 -3.40 -44.98 -3.02
CA ALA A 914 -3.16 -46.38 -2.69
C ALA A 914 -2.03 -46.54 -1.66
N MET A 915 -0.95 -45.77 -1.79
CA MET A 915 0.17 -45.79 -0.86
C MET A 915 -0.20 -45.22 0.52
N VAL A 916 -0.96 -44.12 0.57
CA VAL A 916 -1.50 -43.59 1.83
C VAL A 916 -2.36 -44.65 2.53
N ALA A 917 -3.21 -45.37 1.79
CA ALA A 917 -4.03 -46.45 2.35
C ALA A 917 -3.18 -47.61 2.89
N GLU A 918 -2.07 -47.95 2.23
CA GLU A 918 -1.13 -48.98 2.68
C GLU A 918 -0.38 -48.55 3.94
N TYR A 919 0.13 -47.31 3.99
CA TYR A 919 0.84 -46.76 5.14
C TYR A 919 -0.08 -46.64 6.36
N ASN A 920 -1.33 -46.23 6.15
CA ASN A 920 -2.34 -46.18 7.23
C ASN A 920 -2.72 -47.56 7.76
N ARG A 921 -2.68 -48.61 6.93
CA ARG A 921 -2.89 -49.98 7.38
C ARG A 921 -1.77 -50.42 8.31
N VAL A 922 -0.52 -50.22 7.89
CA VAL A 922 0.66 -50.54 8.70
C VAL A 922 0.70 -49.74 10.00
N LEU A 923 0.37 -48.44 9.95
CA LEU A 923 0.27 -47.61 11.16
C LEU A 923 -0.77 -48.15 12.15
N ARG A 924 -1.93 -48.60 11.65
CA ARG A 924 -2.97 -49.21 12.47
C ARG A 924 -2.49 -50.52 13.12
N ASP A 925 -1.76 -51.34 12.38
CA ASP A 925 -1.19 -52.60 12.90
C ASP A 925 -0.18 -52.30 14.02
N VAL A 926 0.75 -51.34 13.80
CA VAL A 926 1.70 -50.87 14.82
C VAL A 926 1.00 -50.34 16.08
N CYS A 927 -0.09 -49.58 15.92
CA CYS A 927 -0.87 -49.08 17.05
C CYS A 927 -1.57 -50.21 17.83
N THR A 928 -2.14 -51.17 17.12
CA THR A 928 -2.82 -52.32 17.72
C THR A 928 -1.84 -53.18 18.51
N ASP A 929 -0.69 -53.51 17.92
CA ASP A 929 0.35 -54.34 18.55
C ASP A 929 1.03 -53.63 19.72
N GLY A 930 1.22 -52.31 19.61
CA GLY A 930 1.85 -51.48 20.65
C GLY A 930 0.92 -51.01 21.77
N GLY A 931 -0.40 -51.20 21.62
CA GLY A 931 -1.42 -50.68 22.54
C GLY A 931 -1.59 -49.15 22.47
N TYR A 932 -1.15 -48.51 21.40
CA TYR A 932 -1.26 -47.07 21.18
C TYR A 932 -2.67 -46.68 20.76
N ILE A 933 -2.99 -45.39 20.82
CA ILE A 933 -4.27 -44.86 20.32
C ILE A 933 -4.12 -44.59 18.81
N PHE A 934 -5.05 -45.06 17.99
CA PHE A 934 -5.04 -44.82 16.53
C PHE A 934 -6.25 -43.99 16.10
N LEU A 935 -5.98 -42.82 15.48
CA LEU A 935 -7.01 -41.88 15.06
C LEU A 935 -7.03 -41.77 13.53
N ASP A 936 -8.14 -42.19 12.91
CA ASP A 936 -8.36 -42.13 11.47
C ASP A 936 -9.31 -40.99 11.08
N ALA A 937 -8.75 -39.90 10.56
CA ALA A 937 -9.47 -38.71 10.13
C ALA A 937 -9.82 -38.70 8.63
N ASN A 938 -9.09 -39.44 7.79
CA ASN A 938 -9.13 -39.24 6.33
C ASN A 938 -10.51 -39.49 5.72
N GLN A 939 -11.19 -40.57 6.15
CA GLN A 939 -12.51 -40.90 5.62
C GLN A 939 -13.55 -39.81 5.93
N HIS A 940 -13.42 -39.15 7.08
CA HIS A 940 -14.35 -38.13 7.52
C HIS A 940 -14.08 -36.79 6.84
N ILE A 941 -12.80 -36.45 6.64
CA ILE A 941 -12.38 -35.28 5.86
C ILE A 941 -12.87 -35.39 4.42
N ARG A 942 -12.68 -36.55 3.76
CA ARG A 942 -13.17 -36.80 2.39
C ARG A 942 -14.68 -36.65 2.31
N ALA A 943 -15.44 -37.27 3.23
CA ALA A 943 -16.90 -37.18 3.25
C ALA A 943 -17.41 -35.74 3.42
N TYR A 944 -16.68 -34.89 4.15
CA TYR A 944 -17.02 -33.47 4.26
C TYR A 944 -16.72 -32.72 2.96
N LEU A 945 -15.52 -32.87 2.40
CA LEU A 945 -15.09 -32.12 1.22
C LEU A 945 -15.79 -32.56 -0.07
N GLU A 946 -16.38 -33.76 -0.13
CA GLU A 946 -17.30 -34.15 -1.21
C GLU A 946 -18.51 -33.22 -1.35
N ARG A 947 -18.84 -32.45 -0.29
CA ARG A 947 -20.00 -31.55 -0.23
C ARG A 947 -19.63 -30.07 -0.10
N HIS A 948 -18.34 -29.74 -0.02
CA HIS A 948 -17.86 -28.38 0.24
C HIS A 948 -16.72 -28.02 -0.72
N VAL A 949 -16.47 -26.71 -0.88
CA VAL A 949 -15.37 -26.23 -1.71
C VAL A 949 -14.04 -26.48 -1.00
N THR A 950 -13.12 -27.18 -1.66
CA THR A 950 -11.81 -27.53 -1.09
C THR A 950 -10.97 -26.30 -0.74
N ASP A 951 -10.97 -25.30 -1.60
CA ASP A 951 -10.17 -24.09 -1.45
C ASP A 951 -10.60 -23.22 -0.24
N ASP A 952 -11.84 -23.40 0.24
CA ASP A 952 -12.32 -22.76 1.48
C ASP A 952 -11.71 -23.36 2.76
N ASN A 953 -10.99 -24.48 2.63
CA ASN A 953 -10.44 -25.25 3.75
C ASN A 953 -8.93 -25.50 3.59
N ILE A 954 -8.42 -25.63 2.36
CA ILE A 954 -7.07 -26.08 2.06
C ILE A 954 -6.37 -25.03 1.17
N LEU A 955 -5.22 -24.52 1.62
CA LEU A 955 -4.52 -23.38 1.03
C LEU A 955 -3.77 -23.71 -0.27
N ASP A 956 -3.05 -24.83 -0.29
CA ASP A 956 -2.09 -25.17 -1.35
C ASP A 956 -2.15 -26.64 -1.72
N HIS A 957 -3.39 -27.17 -1.74
CA HIS A 957 -3.68 -28.58 -2.01
C HIS A 957 -3.11 -29.55 -0.96
N ILE A 958 -2.65 -29.06 0.19
CA ILE A 958 -2.34 -29.90 1.34
C ILE A 958 -2.56 -29.22 2.68
N HIS A 959 -2.13 -27.97 2.87
CA HIS A 959 -2.18 -27.35 4.20
C HIS A 959 -3.57 -26.81 4.52
N PRO A 960 -4.12 -27.09 5.71
CA PRO A 960 -5.36 -26.47 6.15
C PRO A 960 -5.17 -24.96 6.40
N ASN A 961 -6.17 -24.16 6.03
CA ASN A 961 -6.19 -22.74 6.42
C ASN A 961 -6.44 -22.57 7.92
N ALA A 962 -6.14 -21.38 8.45
CA ALA A 962 -6.21 -21.06 9.88
C ALA A 962 -7.65 -20.99 10.45
N GLY A 963 -8.67 -21.10 9.59
CA GLY A 963 -10.07 -21.04 9.98
C GLY A 963 -10.75 -22.41 9.86
N ARG A 964 -11.39 -22.65 8.72
CA ARG A 964 -12.21 -23.85 8.48
C ARG A 964 -11.37 -25.12 8.37
N GLY A 965 -10.19 -25.04 7.76
CA GLY A 965 -9.30 -26.18 7.51
C GLY A 965 -8.80 -26.86 8.78
N ILE A 966 -8.31 -26.08 9.75
CA ILE A 966 -7.88 -26.65 11.03
C ILE A 966 -9.07 -27.22 11.80
N ARG A 967 -10.25 -26.57 11.79
CA ARG A 967 -11.47 -27.08 12.43
C ARG A 967 -11.94 -28.39 11.80
N LEU A 968 -11.89 -28.49 10.47
CA LEU A 968 -12.14 -29.71 9.71
C LEU A 968 -11.25 -30.85 10.21
N TYR A 969 -9.95 -30.60 10.36
CA TYR A 969 -9.02 -31.62 10.84
C TYR A 969 -9.27 -31.96 12.33
N SER A 970 -9.40 -30.96 13.21
CA SER A 970 -9.71 -31.18 14.63
C SER A 970 -10.97 -32.03 14.81
N ASN A 971 -12.04 -31.68 14.10
CA ASN A 971 -13.33 -32.37 14.16
C ASN A 971 -13.22 -33.81 13.68
N ALA A 972 -12.50 -34.05 12.58
CA ALA A 972 -12.32 -35.39 12.04
C ALA A 972 -11.48 -36.28 12.99
N VAL A 973 -10.47 -35.71 13.65
CA VAL A 973 -9.66 -36.43 14.64
C VAL A 973 -10.47 -36.73 15.89
N LEU A 974 -11.10 -35.72 16.50
CA LEU A 974 -11.75 -35.87 17.81
C LEU A 974 -13.15 -36.50 17.74
N PHE A 975 -13.98 -36.16 16.75
CA PHE A 975 -15.39 -36.58 16.68
C PHE A 975 -15.68 -37.64 15.62
N GLY A 976 -14.84 -37.72 14.59
CA GLY A 976 -15.02 -38.66 13.49
C GLY A 976 -16.04 -38.15 12.46
N PRO A 977 -17.16 -38.84 12.20
CA PRO A 977 -18.08 -38.50 11.10
C PRO A 977 -18.61 -37.06 11.11
N PRO A 978 -18.77 -36.41 9.92
CA PRO A 978 -19.28 -35.04 9.82
C PRO A 978 -20.64 -34.78 10.47
N ALA A 979 -21.49 -35.80 10.57
CA ALA A 979 -22.80 -35.69 11.23
C ALA A 979 -22.70 -35.35 12.73
N ARG A 980 -21.52 -35.46 13.33
CA ARG A 980 -21.26 -35.11 14.74
C ARG A 980 -20.67 -33.70 14.90
N TRP A 981 -20.30 -33.05 13.80
CA TRP A 981 -19.76 -31.71 13.83
C TRP A 981 -20.94 -30.74 13.87
N ALA A 982 -20.90 -29.74 14.74
CA ALA A 982 -21.80 -28.62 14.60
C ALA A 982 -21.29 -27.77 13.42
N VAL A 983 -22.06 -27.75 12.34
CA VAL A 983 -21.74 -27.04 11.10
C VAL A 983 -22.54 -25.75 11.09
N GLU A 984 -21.87 -24.65 11.44
CA GLU A 984 -22.15 -23.29 10.92
C GLU A 984 -20.86 -22.49 10.88
#